data_AF-A0AAU9J1R0-F1
#
_entry.id   AF-A0AAU9J1R0-F1
#
_cell.length_a   1.000
_cell.length_b   1.000
_cell.length_c   1.000
_cell.angle_alpha   90.00
_cell.angle_beta   90.00
_cell.angle_gamma   90.00
#
_symmetry.space_group_name_H-M   'P 1'
#
loop_
_entity.id
_entity.type
_entity.pdbx_description
1 polymer ?
#
loop_
_entity_poly.entity_id
_entity_poly.type
_entity_poly.pdbx_seq_one_letter_code
_entity_poly.pdbx_strand_id
1 'polypeptide(L)'
;MLKRPPEMPSEKPNKKRKVVSNLLITQFFKAPKSENEIPMNEKPKILETQFSSKAPFKPSPIVESQKTKHENWTQMLTPEEKLTQSKIEHEPDDEFYLNFFRSIFDVLKLYGDILVNHEEIKILDEFENLTEQAKIMYVRLFMRKKAWVDFNNLEYKKITNQLEASQELVGVGLARSSRTAFLCEDVQFTYEFLSSLNKDLLSKLESHLRSLISILNQDDHISQPLPPLEKYFQNPLYMASRKSSLPEVHELSFAITKLAETKPSPKRHFVELVLEQLRYLNDLKSDVIISLKVESIANQTHSPYDSWLSCVIPPEFPAFLRLTDSSISLFTRLHHAFSFYTCENLMQELIVQRMKLLKYADFRCYVLNKTENPSIFMPIYKNRTDAIEMEEAFSLYIVLEKLREHRLPIETNYEVSKGIALIALKRFGVYSYGDVEDSLEIFMKNYTNDRINDWKLEYESLYRWCKVLYLCIEFIERVKDYSLAVIALITILSHSYYQNKRGHWWERLIIITRAHLALKSQSTDLVHLALSDPLLRSGRRITLERQAQRLGIPHTASELFGNEYDSYNHPLFQDITTYAACKNEDGRPLFKTDSGEFLAVEQYALWWYSKDGWKGYHSENLILPSIYAILMWKAIFYDEVPYVFQTPFQSFPLDYKSDEFYIKRKHMFDLALNELENCEDLYFYFVGLYEKYLNTTCAFISWAACESWGKHNLGVIVKGLGKNVLKKICETFAMDFKHHIHGMPDLVLWRGEEVKFSEIKSTNDRLSDHQRFWIKLLSIYGCKIEVCHVIASN
;
A
#
# COMPACT_ATOMS: atom_id res chain seq x y z
N MET A 1 45.75 17.34 76.22
CA MET A 1 44.67 18.22 76.73
C MET A 1 43.56 18.22 75.67
N LEU A 2 42.47 17.47 75.88
CA LEU A 2 41.13 17.96 76.31
C LEU A 2 40.66 19.14 75.42
N LYS A 3 39.51 19.17 74.72
CA LYS A 3 38.19 18.51 74.88
C LYS A 3 37.35 18.66 73.59
N ARG A 4 36.24 17.92 73.57
CA ARG A 4 35.19 17.74 72.53
C ARG A 4 33.99 18.73 72.77
N PRO A 5 32.82 18.63 72.08
CA PRO A 5 32.10 19.61 71.22
C PRO A 5 30.84 20.26 71.88
N PRO A 6 29.86 20.87 71.17
CA PRO A 6 28.70 20.15 70.55
C PRO A 6 28.17 20.76 69.21
N GLU A 7 27.82 19.97 68.18
CA GLU A 7 26.50 19.39 67.75
C GLU A 7 25.87 20.09 66.52
N MET A 8 25.40 19.28 65.56
CA MET A 8 24.68 19.68 64.34
C MET A 8 23.16 19.82 64.60
N PRO A 9 22.38 20.37 63.65
CA PRO A 9 21.68 19.43 62.76
C PRO A 9 21.73 19.79 61.26
N SER A 10 21.45 18.73 60.50
CA SER A 10 21.40 18.52 59.06
C SER A 10 20.56 19.49 58.23
N GLU A 11 21.04 19.82 57.02
CA GLU A 11 20.30 19.70 55.76
C GLU A 11 21.26 19.80 54.55
N LYS A 12 21.12 18.88 53.58
CA LYS A 12 21.93 18.84 52.35
C LYS A 12 21.20 19.58 51.22
N PRO A 13 21.87 20.45 50.45
CA PRO A 13 21.42 20.78 49.11
C PRO A 13 22.42 20.37 48.02
N ASN A 14 21.88 19.69 47.01
CA ASN A 14 22.12 19.82 45.57
C ASN A 14 23.54 20.09 45.07
N LYS A 15 24.16 19.03 44.50
CA LYS A 15 25.26 19.17 43.53
C LYS A 15 24.71 19.35 42.12
N LYS A 16 24.82 20.59 41.64
CA LYS A 16 24.85 20.97 40.22
C LYS A 16 25.78 20.03 39.44
N ARG A 17 25.32 19.48 38.31
CA ARG A 17 26.21 18.92 37.27
C ARG A 17 26.10 19.74 36.00
N LYS A 18 27.28 20.10 35.50
CA LYS A 18 27.60 20.97 34.39
C LYS A 18 26.87 20.55 33.11
N VAL A 19 26.18 21.52 32.50
CA VAL A 19 25.76 21.45 31.09
C VAL A 19 27.01 21.58 30.23
N VAL A 20 27.30 20.55 29.45
CA VAL A 20 28.20 20.65 28.29
C VAL A 20 27.32 20.98 27.10
N SER A 21 27.65 22.07 26.43
CA SER A 21 26.98 22.65 25.27
C SER A 21 26.99 21.72 24.06
N ASN A 22 25.82 21.24 23.64
CA ASN A 22 25.59 20.73 22.28
C ASN A 22 24.94 21.84 21.45
N LEU A 23 25.77 22.55 20.70
CA LEU A 23 25.39 23.48 19.64
C LEU A 23 25.15 22.62 18.38
N LEU A 24 23.91 22.25 18.05
CA LEU A 24 23.54 21.71 16.71
C LEU A 24 22.02 21.64 16.40
N ILE A 25 21.14 22.39 17.09
CA ILE A 25 19.70 22.45 16.77
C ILE A 25 19.20 23.90 16.66
N THR A 26 19.81 24.72 15.78
CA THR A 26 19.41 26.14 15.65
C THR A 26 19.44 26.69 14.22
N GLN A 27 19.34 25.87 13.18
CA GLN A 27 19.32 26.39 11.79
C GLN A 27 17.96 26.39 11.05
N PHE A 28 16.84 25.95 11.64
CA PHE A 28 15.58 25.89 10.88
C PHE A 28 14.46 26.87 11.27
N PHE A 29 14.61 27.71 12.30
CA PHE A 29 13.52 28.62 12.69
C PHE A 29 14.04 29.98 13.18
N LYS A 30 13.92 31.02 12.35
CA LYS A 30 14.06 32.42 12.77
C LYS A 30 13.05 33.32 12.04
N ALA A 31 12.16 33.95 12.80
CA ALA A 31 11.57 35.26 12.54
C ALA A 31 11.01 35.84 13.88
N PRO A 32 10.85 37.17 14.02
CA PRO A 32 11.14 37.90 15.26
C PRO A 32 10.00 37.96 16.29
N LYS A 33 10.42 38.08 17.56
CA LYS A 33 9.58 38.16 18.77
C LYS A 33 8.93 39.53 18.94
N SER A 34 7.71 39.55 19.52
CA SER A 34 7.24 40.65 20.38
C SER A 34 6.51 40.08 21.59
N GLU A 35 6.93 40.54 22.77
CA GLU A 35 6.48 40.14 24.11
C GLU A 35 5.17 40.82 24.51
N ASN A 36 4.32 40.13 25.29
CA ASN A 36 3.75 40.65 26.54
C ASN A 36 2.86 39.59 27.24
N GLU A 37 3.21 39.28 28.48
CA GLU A 37 2.47 38.45 29.45
C GLU A 37 1.36 39.25 30.14
N ILE A 38 0.35 38.58 30.73
CA ILE A 38 -0.35 38.91 32.00
C ILE A 38 -1.42 37.81 32.32
N PRO A 39 -1.77 37.54 33.61
CA PRO A 39 -1.91 36.19 34.16
C PRO A 39 -3.34 35.69 34.48
N MET A 40 -3.38 34.38 34.78
CA MET A 40 -4.50 33.50 35.21
C MET A 40 -5.26 33.91 36.48
N ASN A 41 -6.55 33.53 36.52
CA ASN A 41 -7.33 33.04 37.69
C ASN A 41 -8.69 32.55 37.14
N GLU A 42 -9.39 31.48 37.53
CA GLU A 42 -9.39 30.52 38.64
C GLU A 42 -10.02 29.20 38.11
N LYS A 43 -9.64 28.05 38.68
CA LYS A 43 -10.16 26.71 38.30
C LYS A 43 -11.56 26.44 38.86
N PRO A 44 -12.46 25.81 38.10
CA PRO A 44 -13.46 24.91 38.66
C PRO A 44 -13.09 23.44 38.39
N LYS A 45 -13.02 22.67 39.47
CA LYS A 45 -13.03 21.20 39.46
C LYS A 45 -14.33 20.71 38.79
N ILE A 46 -14.29 19.63 37.99
CA ILE A 46 -15.37 18.62 37.91
C ILE A 46 -14.97 17.37 37.09
N LEU A 47 -15.33 16.23 37.71
CA LEU A 47 -15.60 14.84 37.32
C LEU A 47 -14.95 14.19 36.08
N GLU A 48 -14.24 13.11 36.37
CA GLU A 48 -13.78 12.07 35.45
C GLU A 48 -14.97 11.30 34.84
N THR A 49 -15.04 11.25 33.51
CA THR A 49 -15.84 10.26 32.78
C THR A 49 -14.96 9.55 31.76
N GLN A 50 -15.09 8.22 31.74
CA GLN A 50 -14.20 7.27 31.09
C GLN A 50 -14.22 7.40 29.56
N PHE A 51 -13.07 7.67 28.94
CA PHE A 51 -12.89 7.56 27.49
C PHE A 51 -12.59 6.12 27.09
N SER A 52 -13.39 5.56 26.18
CA SER A 52 -13.21 4.24 25.60
C SER A 52 -11.97 4.20 24.70
N SER A 53 -10.97 3.42 25.12
CA SER A 53 -9.74 3.11 24.39
C SER A 53 -10.01 2.03 23.32
N LYS A 54 -10.30 2.43 22.08
CA LYS A 54 -10.23 1.51 20.93
C LYS A 54 -9.10 1.96 20.00
N ALA A 55 -8.20 1.01 19.70
CA ALA A 55 -7.05 1.19 18.81
C ALA A 55 -7.49 1.68 17.41
N PRO A 56 -6.62 2.38 16.66
CA PRO A 56 -6.97 3.05 15.40
C PRO A 56 -7.38 2.10 14.26
N PHE A 57 -7.24 0.79 14.44
CA PHE A 57 -7.60 -0.23 13.47
C PHE A 57 -8.53 -1.25 14.13
N LYS A 58 -9.78 -1.34 13.64
CA LYS A 58 -10.52 -2.60 13.77
C LYS A 58 -9.80 -3.60 12.84
N PRO A 59 -9.32 -4.75 13.33
CA PRO A 59 -8.89 -5.80 12.42
C PRO A 59 -10.12 -6.18 11.58
N SER A 60 -10.02 -5.98 10.26
CA SER A 60 -10.96 -6.62 9.34
C SER A 60 -10.73 -8.13 9.47
N PRO A 61 -11.76 -8.96 9.67
CA PRO A 61 -11.58 -10.39 9.60
C PRO A 61 -11.07 -10.74 8.19
N ILE A 62 -9.89 -11.34 8.14
CA ILE A 62 -9.34 -11.96 6.92
C ILE A 62 -10.23 -13.17 6.65
N VAL A 63 -11.15 -13.02 5.71
CA VAL A 63 -11.82 -14.15 5.08
C VAL A 63 -10.83 -14.64 4.02
N GLU A 64 -10.23 -15.81 4.26
CA GLU A 64 -9.69 -16.61 3.18
C GLU A 64 -10.85 -16.87 2.22
N SER A 65 -10.84 -16.20 1.06
CA SER A 65 -11.74 -16.53 -0.03
C SER A 65 -11.33 -17.90 -0.58
N GLN A 66 -11.80 -18.96 0.08
CA GLN A 66 -11.98 -20.21 -0.61
C GLN A 66 -12.91 -19.89 -1.79
N LYS A 67 -12.40 -20.09 -3.01
CA LYS A 67 -13.18 -20.07 -4.24
C LYS A 67 -14.22 -21.21 -4.16
N THR A 68 -15.27 -21.02 -3.38
CA THR A 68 -16.50 -21.78 -3.54
C THR A 68 -17.12 -21.27 -4.84
N LYS A 69 -17.40 -22.22 -5.75
CA LYS A 69 -18.21 -21.99 -6.94
C LYS A 69 -19.61 -21.55 -6.49
N HIS A 70 -19.78 -20.29 -6.14
CA HIS A 70 -21.10 -19.69 -5.96
C HIS A 70 -21.57 -19.31 -7.36
N GLU A 71 -22.65 -19.95 -7.80
CA GLU A 71 -23.39 -19.52 -8.97
C GLU A 71 -23.82 -18.06 -8.75
N ASN A 72 -23.35 -17.17 -9.62
CA ASN A 72 -23.64 -15.75 -9.60
C ASN A 72 -25.16 -15.53 -9.78
N TRP A 73 -25.86 -15.21 -8.70
CA TRP A 73 -27.26 -14.74 -8.74
C TRP A 73 -27.40 -13.27 -9.15
N THR A 74 -26.38 -12.66 -9.77
CA THR A 74 -26.40 -11.25 -10.17
C THR A 74 -27.23 -10.96 -11.41
N GLN A 75 -27.87 -11.96 -12.05
CA GLN A 75 -28.67 -11.71 -13.24
C GLN A 75 -29.52 -12.93 -13.63
N MET A 76 -30.85 -12.77 -13.74
CA MET A 76 -31.66 -13.68 -14.58
C MET A 76 -31.37 -13.34 -16.04
N LEU A 77 -30.22 -13.77 -16.54
CA LEU A 77 -29.89 -13.72 -17.97
C LEU A 77 -30.70 -14.78 -18.71
N THR A 78 -31.19 -14.40 -19.89
CA THR A 78 -31.77 -15.34 -20.85
C THR A 78 -30.72 -16.34 -21.35
N PRO A 79 -31.11 -17.56 -21.78
CA PRO A 79 -30.17 -18.56 -22.30
C PRO A 79 -29.31 -18.07 -23.47
N GLU A 80 -29.82 -17.12 -24.26
CA GLU A 80 -29.11 -16.51 -25.40
C GLU A 80 -27.94 -15.62 -24.94
N GLU A 81 -28.09 -14.91 -23.83
CA GLU A 81 -27.03 -14.07 -23.25
C GLU A 81 -25.87 -14.91 -22.67
N LYS A 82 -26.17 -16.11 -22.14
CA LYS A 82 -25.15 -17.07 -21.65
C LYS A 82 -24.27 -17.63 -22.77
N LEU A 83 -24.77 -17.74 -24.00
CA LEU A 83 -23.98 -18.25 -25.14
C LEU A 83 -22.92 -17.23 -25.61
N THR A 84 -23.20 -15.93 -25.48
CA THR A 84 -22.34 -14.86 -26.01
C THR A 84 -21.07 -14.62 -25.17
N GLN A 85 -21.07 -14.96 -23.88
CA GLN A 85 -19.89 -14.82 -22.99
C GLN A 85 -18.79 -15.87 -23.20
N SER A 86 -19.03 -16.88 -24.04
CA SER A 86 -18.09 -17.99 -24.29
C SER A 86 -16.99 -17.72 -25.32
N LYS A 87 -16.77 -16.46 -25.75
CA LYS A 87 -15.86 -16.16 -26.87
C LYS A 87 -14.69 -15.25 -26.47
N ILE A 88 -13.52 -15.87 -26.51
CA ILE A 88 -12.14 -15.35 -26.61
C ILE A 88 -11.41 -15.16 -25.27
N GLU A 89 -10.97 -16.26 -24.66
CA GLU A 89 -9.83 -16.29 -23.72
C GLU A 89 -8.59 -16.79 -24.47
N HIS A 90 -7.81 -15.88 -25.05
CA HIS A 90 -6.42 -16.17 -25.39
C HIS A 90 -5.53 -15.47 -24.37
N GLU A 91 -4.84 -16.24 -23.54
CA GLU A 91 -3.75 -15.74 -22.71
C GLU A 91 -2.77 -14.93 -23.59
N PRO A 92 -2.32 -13.74 -23.16
CA PRO A 92 -1.36 -12.95 -23.93
C PRO A 92 -0.10 -13.76 -24.21
N ASP A 93 0.46 -13.62 -25.41
CA ASP A 93 1.63 -14.39 -25.84
C ASP A 93 2.95 -13.79 -25.31
N ASP A 94 4.05 -14.53 -25.48
CA ASP A 94 5.39 -14.14 -25.01
C ASP A 94 5.86 -12.77 -25.55
N GLU A 95 5.45 -12.43 -26.77
CA GLU A 95 5.84 -11.21 -27.48
C GLU A 95 5.10 -9.99 -26.94
N PHE A 96 3.82 -10.15 -26.56
CA PHE A 96 3.10 -9.11 -25.84
C PHE A 96 3.80 -8.72 -24.54
N TYR A 97 4.23 -9.69 -23.72
CA TYR A 97 4.91 -9.39 -22.45
C TYR A 97 6.22 -8.64 -22.69
N LEU A 98 7.00 -9.06 -23.69
CA LEU A 98 8.26 -8.41 -24.03
C LEU A 98 8.05 -6.98 -24.56
N ASN A 99 7.12 -6.78 -25.48
CA ASN A 99 6.82 -5.46 -26.03
C ASN A 99 6.29 -4.50 -24.96
N PHE A 100 5.46 -5.00 -24.06
CA PHE A 100 5.03 -4.19 -22.91
C PHE A 100 6.20 -3.89 -21.98
N PHE A 101 7.04 -4.88 -21.66
CA PHE A 101 8.22 -4.67 -20.81
C PHE A 101 9.17 -3.61 -21.39
N ARG A 102 9.37 -3.61 -22.72
CA ARG A 102 10.12 -2.56 -23.44
C ARG A 102 9.48 -1.18 -23.31
N SER A 103 8.14 -1.08 -23.36
CA SER A 103 7.45 0.20 -23.21
C SER A 103 7.70 0.87 -21.86
N ILE A 104 8.01 0.10 -20.81
CA ILE A 104 8.40 0.65 -19.50
C ILE A 104 9.61 1.57 -19.64
N PHE A 105 10.52 1.27 -20.58
CA PHE A 105 11.74 2.06 -20.78
C PHE A 105 11.43 3.46 -21.34
N ASP A 106 10.21 3.73 -21.82
CA ASP A 106 9.79 5.09 -22.17
C ASP A 106 9.89 6.05 -20.98
N VAL A 107 9.80 5.54 -19.74
CA VAL A 107 10.02 6.32 -18.52
C VAL A 107 11.44 6.92 -18.47
N LEU A 108 12.43 6.28 -19.09
CA LEU A 108 13.81 6.78 -19.19
C LEU A 108 13.91 7.98 -20.12
N LYS A 109 13.05 8.10 -21.13
CA LYS A 109 12.97 9.32 -21.96
C LYS A 109 12.52 10.53 -21.12
N LEU A 110 11.71 10.27 -20.09
CA LEU A 110 11.19 11.30 -19.20
C LEU A 110 12.24 11.73 -18.16
N TYR A 111 12.84 10.75 -17.49
CA TYR A 111 13.62 10.97 -16.27
C TYR A 111 15.13 10.72 -16.41
N GLY A 112 15.57 9.97 -17.41
CA GLY A 112 16.99 9.74 -17.70
C GLY A 112 17.82 9.34 -16.47
N ASP A 113 18.87 10.11 -16.23
CA ASP A 113 19.84 9.98 -15.14
C ASP A 113 19.26 10.10 -13.73
N ILE A 114 18.03 10.61 -13.59
CA ILE A 114 17.31 10.59 -12.32
C ILE A 114 16.98 9.15 -11.90
N LEU A 115 16.62 8.26 -12.83
CA LEU A 115 16.23 6.88 -12.49
C LEU A 115 17.37 5.87 -12.59
N VAL A 116 18.42 6.18 -13.37
CA VAL A 116 19.51 5.24 -13.67
C VAL A 116 20.90 5.84 -13.50
N ASN A 117 21.86 5.04 -13.04
CA ASN A 117 23.28 5.40 -13.00
C ASN A 117 24.07 4.69 -14.12
N HIS A 118 25.37 4.94 -14.21
CA HIS A 118 26.23 4.34 -15.24
C HIS A 118 26.32 2.81 -15.19
N GLU A 119 26.21 2.19 -14.01
CA GLU A 119 26.22 0.73 -13.88
C GLU A 119 24.89 0.13 -14.36
N GLU A 120 23.78 0.79 -14.04
CA GLU A 120 22.44 0.39 -14.45
C GLU A 120 22.21 0.60 -15.95
N ILE A 121 22.81 1.61 -16.57
CA ILE A 121 22.81 1.77 -18.02
C ILE A 121 23.44 0.55 -18.69
N LYS A 122 24.55 0.01 -18.15
CA LYS A 122 25.13 -1.22 -18.68
C LYS A 122 24.16 -2.40 -18.58
N ILE A 123 23.41 -2.52 -17.48
CA ILE A 123 22.39 -3.57 -17.33
C ILE A 123 21.31 -3.43 -18.41
N LEU A 124 20.89 -2.20 -18.75
CA LEU A 124 19.93 -1.96 -19.83
C LEU A 124 20.50 -2.33 -21.19
N ASP A 125 21.74 -1.93 -21.48
CA ASP A 125 22.42 -2.23 -22.73
C ASP A 125 22.62 -3.75 -22.91
N GLU A 126 23.06 -4.45 -21.85
CA GLU A 126 23.18 -5.91 -21.85
C GLU A 126 21.83 -6.57 -22.09
N PHE A 127 20.75 -6.10 -21.44
CA PHE A 127 19.41 -6.61 -21.70
C PHE A 127 18.97 -6.39 -23.16
N GLU A 128 19.24 -5.23 -23.76
CA GLU A 128 18.86 -4.96 -25.15
C GLU A 128 19.71 -5.70 -26.18
N ASN A 129 20.94 -6.10 -25.83
CA ASN A 129 21.80 -6.88 -26.71
C ASN A 129 21.50 -8.39 -26.68
N LEU A 130 20.67 -8.86 -25.73
CA LEU A 130 20.24 -10.25 -25.66
C LEU A 130 19.50 -10.71 -26.93
N THR A 131 19.56 -12.01 -27.21
CA THR A 131 18.64 -12.65 -28.14
C THR A 131 17.18 -12.50 -27.69
N GLU A 132 16.23 -12.49 -28.63
CA GLU A 132 14.79 -12.38 -28.28
C GLU A 132 14.34 -13.50 -27.33
N GLN A 133 14.89 -14.71 -27.43
CA GLN A 133 14.56 -15.83 -26.54
C GLN A 133 15.05 -15.58 -25.11
N ALA A 134 16.27 -15.05 -24.93
CA ALA A 134 16.78 -14.68 -23.62
C ALA A 134 16.00 -13.49 -23.02
N LYS A 135 15.59 -12.50 -23.84
CA LYS A 135 14.69 -11.43 -23.38
C LYS A 135 13.35 -11.96 -22.90
N ILE A 136 12.72 -12.86 -23.64
CA ILE A 136 11.47 -13.53 -23.23
C ILE A 136 11.67 -14.29 -21.91
N MET A 137 12.76 -15.06 -21.79
CA MET A 137 13.10 -15.76 -20.56
C MET A 137 13.22 -14.80 -19.37
N TYR A 138 13.97 -13.70 -19.56
CA TYR A 138 14.15 -12.69 -18.52
C TYR A 138 12.81 -12.11 -18.06
N VAL A 139 11.98 -11.66 -19.00
CA VAL A 139 10.67 -11.06 -18.69
C VAL A 139 9.78 -12.08 -17.98
N ARG A 140 9.73 -13.33 -18.43
CA ARG A 140 8.96 -14.39 -17.78
C ARG A 140 9.44 -14.68 -16.36
N LEU A 141 10.75 -14.72 -16.12
CA LEU A 141 11.31 -14.88 -14.78
C LEU A 141 11.04 -13.65 -13.91
N PHE A 142 11.12 -12.44 -14.49
CA PHE A 142 10.83 -11.18 -13.81
C PHE A 142 9.37 -11.12 -13.37
N MET A 143 8.43 -11.68 -14.12
CA MET A 143 7.02 -11.72 -13.76
C MET A 143 6.68 -12.75 -12.66
N ARG A 144 7.59 -13.71 -12.39
CA ARG A 144 7.44 -14.68 -11.31
C ARG A 144 7.84 -14.08 -9.97
N LYS A 145 7.59 -14.82 -8.88
CA LYS A 145 8.16 -14.52 -7.57
C LYS A 145 9.68 -14.47 -7.71
N LYS A 146 10.31 -13.41 -7.20
CA LYS A 146 11.77 -13.15 -7.25
C LYS A 146 12.54 -14.15 -6.39
N ALA A 147 12.58 -15.41 -6.82
CA ALA A 147 13.13 -16.54 -6.10
C ALA A 147 13.90 -17.45 -7.06
N TRP A 148 14.62 -18.40 -6.51
CA TRP A 148 15.24 -19.49 -7.26
C TRP A 148 14.18 -20.36 -7.92
N VAL A 149 14.38 -20.65 -9.21
CA VAL A 149 13.50 -21.49 -10.00
C VAL A 149 14.29 -22.69 -10.49
N ASP A 150 13.72 -23.87 -10.29
CA ASP A 150 14.24 -25.11 -10.88
C ASP A 150 14.17 -24.99 -12.41
N PHE A 151 15.33 -25.16 -13.06
CA PHE A 151 15.46 -25.04 -14.50
C PHE A 151 14.58 -26.05 -15.25
N ASN A 152 14.35 -27.23 -14.67
CA ASN A 152 13.49 -28.25 -15.28
C ASN A 152 12.01 -27.84 -15.32
N ASN A 153 11.63 -26.83 -14.53
CA ASN A 153 10.28 -26.26 -14.49
C ASN A 153 10.15 -24.99 -15.35
N LEU A 154 11.17 -24.67 -16.16
CA LEU A 154 11.14 -23.58 -17.13
C LEU A 154 10.78 -24.13 -18.51
N GLU A 155 9.49 -24.11 -18.83
CA GLU A 155 9.00 -24.41 -20.17
C GLU A 155 8.17 -23.22 -20.69
N TYR A 156 8.69 -22.58 -21.73
CA TYR A 156 8.12 -21.40 -22.38
C TYR A 156 7.98 -21.66 -23.87
N LYS A 157 6.75 -21.56 -24.39
CA LYS A 157 6.40 -22.03 -25.74
C LYS A 157 7.23 -21.40 -26.87
N LYS A 158 7.59 -20.11 -26.76
CA LYS A 158 8.40 -19.42 -27.79
C LYS A 158 9.92 -19.56 -27.61
N ILE A 159 10.41 -20.28 -26.60
CA ILE A 159 11.84 -20.49 -26.38
C ILE A 159 12.22 -21.87 -26.90
N THR A 160 12.97 -21.91 -28.00
CA THR A 160 13.42 -23.17 -28.64
C THR A 160 14.53 -23.83 -27.85
N ASN A 161 15.42 -23.05 -27.22
CA ASN A 161 16.54 -23.55 -26.43
C ASN A 161 16.63 -22.84 -25.08
N GLN A 162 15.99 -23.41 -24.06
CA GLN A 162 15.99 -22.88 -22.69
C GLN A 162 17.42 -22.76 -22.12
N LEU A 163 18.29 -23.72 -22.45
CA LEU A 163 19.64 -23.78 -21.89
C LEU A 163 20.48 -22.62 -22.42
N GLU A 164 20.49 -22.41 -23.73
CA GLU A 164 21.23 -21.33 -24.38
C GLU A 164 20.74 -19.95 -23.90
N ALA A 165 19.42 -19.74 -23.87
CA ALA A 165 18.84 -18.50 -23.33
C ALA A 165 19.26 -18.26 -21.87
N SER A 166 19.27 -19.30 -21.03
CA SER A 166 19.69 -19.17 -19.64
C SER A 166 21.20 -18.91 -19.48
N GLN A 167 22.03 -19.53 -20.32
CA GLN A 167 23.48 -19.32 -20.33
C GLN A 167 23.82 -17.90 -20.77
N GLU A 168 23.11 -17.36 -21.75
CA GLU A 168 23.24 -15.98 -22.18
C GLU A 168 22.93 -15.01 -21.03
N LEU A 169 21.79 -15.19 -20.34
CA LEU A 169 21.41 -14.37 -19.18
C LEU A 169 22.44 -14.43 -18.04
N VAL A 170 23.02 -15.60 -17.78
CA VAL A 170 24.08 -15.77 -16.77
C VAL A 170 25.38 -15.12 -17.24
N GLY A 171 25.73 -15.26 -18.53
CA GLY A 171 26.94 -14.72 -19.13
C GLY A 171 27.02 -13.19 -19.06
N VAL A 172 25.88 -12.51 -19.27
CA VAL A 172 25.79 -11.04 -19.15
C VAL A 172 25.47 -10.55 -17.73
N GLY A 173 25.36 -11.45 -16.75
CA GLY A 173 25.14 -11.10 -15.34
C GLY A 173 23.71 -10.67 -14.99
N LEU A 174 22.72 -10.94 -15.84
CA LEU A 174 21.29 -10.69 -15.57
C LEU A 174 20.64 -11.81 -14.74
N ALA A 175 21.26 -13.00 -14.73
CA ALA A 175 20.86 -14.11 -13.89
C ALA A 175 22.07 -14.79 -13.21
N ARG A 176 21.79 -15.59 -12.18
CA ARG A 176 22.74 -16.44 -11.48
C ARG A 176 22.27 -17.88 -11.52
N SER A 177 23.22 -18.78 -11.71
CA SER A 177 23.04 -20.22 -11.57
C SER A 177 23.23 -20.65 -10.12
N SER A 178 22.56 -21.73 -9.69
CA SER A 178 22.77 -22.34 -8.36
C SER A 178 24.23 -22.68 -8.09
N ARG A 179 25.05 -22.86 -9.14
CA ARG A 179 26.50 -23.10 -9.03
C ARG A 179 27.20 -22.09 -8.13
N THR A 180 26.89 -20.80 -8.24
CA THR A 180 27.54 -19.77 -7.42
C THR A 180 27.11 -19.83 -5.96
N ALA A 181 25.93 -20.39 -5.66
CA ALA A 181 25.47 -20.59 -4.28
C ALA A 181 26.22 -21.75 -3.60
N PHE A 182 26.55 -22.82 -4.33
CA PHE A 182 27.30 -23.95 -3.76
C PHE A 182 28.73 -23.60 -3.31
N LEU A 183 29.31 -22.53 -3.85
CA LEU A 183 30.62 -22.05 -3.43
C LEU A 183 30.60 -21.41 -2.03
N CYS A 184 29.42 -20.98 -1.55
CA CYS A 184 29.22 -20.35 -0.26
C CYS A 184 30.11 -19.11 0.02
N GLU A 185 30.49 -18.38 -1.02
CA GLU A 185 31.21 -17.10 -0.90
C GLU A 185 30.33 -16.01 -0.28
N ASP A 186 29.02 -16.08 -0.55
CA ASP A 186 27.98 -15.28 0.08
C ASP A 186 27.03 -16.20 0.85
N VAL A 187 27.15 -16.18 2.18
CA VAL A 187 26.37 -17.00 3.10
C VAL A 187 24.87 -16.69 2.99
N GLN A 188 24.52 -15.42 2.78
CA GLN A 188 23.14 -14.97 2.70
C GLN A 188 22.49 -15.49 1.42
N PHE A 189 23.17 -15.30 0.29
CA PHE A 189 22.72 -15.82 -1.00
C PHE A 189 22.57 -17.35 -1.00
N THR A 190 23.49 -18.04 -0.35
CA THR A 190 23.46 -19.50 -0.20
C THR A 190 22.28 -19.95 0.65
N TYR A 191 22.03 -19.27 1.77
CA TYR A 191 20.87 -19.55 2.62
C TYR A 191 19.54 -19.38 1.85
N GLU A 192 19.42 -18.34 1.03
CA GLU A 192 18.23 -18.09 0.21
C GLU A 192 18.01 -19.19 -0.83
N PHE A 193 19.11 -19.66 -1.45
CA PHE A 193 19.07 -20.82 -2.34
C PHE A 193 18.59 -22.08 -1.61
N LEU A 194 19.23 -22.45 -0.50
CA LEU A 194 18.87 -23.64 0.27
C LEU A 194 17.43 -23.58 0.78
N SER A 195 16.96 -22.41 1.20
CA SER A 195 15.58 -22.18 1.64
C SER A 195 14.55 -22.41 0.52
N SER A 196 14.94 -22.26 -0.75
CA SER A 196 14.06 -22.53 -1.89
C SER A 196 13.89 -24.02 -2.18
N LEU A 197 14.83 -24.86 -1.74
CA LEU A 197 14.82 -26.29 -2.02
C LEU A 197 13.71 -27.03 -1.26
N ASN A 198 13.25 -28.15 -1.81
CA ASN A 198 12.38 -29.07 -1.09
C ASN A 198 13.20 -29.94 -0.12
N LYS A 199 12.52 -30.64 0.78
CA LYS A 199 13.16 -31.44 1.84
C LYS A 199 14.02 -32.58 1.28
N ASP A 200 13.60 -33.18 0.17
CA ASP A 200 14.29 -34.33 -0.43
C ASP A 200 15.64 -33.92 -1.04
N LEU A 201 15.65 -32.80 -1.77
CA LEU A 201 16.89 -32.23 -2.32
C LEU A 201 17.85 -31.82 -1.20
N LEU A 202 17.34 -31.20 -0.13
CA LEU A 202 18.15 -30.83 1.03
C LEU A 202 18.77 -32.07 1.72
N SER A 203 17.99 -33.14 1.88
CA SER A 203 18.50 -34.37 2.50
C SER A 203 19.55 -35.08 1.63
N LYS A 204 19.37 -35.09 0.30
CA LYS A 204 20.37 -35.63 -0.63
C LYS A 204 21.67 -34.82 -0.59
N LEU A 205 21.55 -33.50 -0.58
CA LEU A 205 22.69 -32.60 -0.51
C LEU A 205 23.45 -32.76 0.81
N GLU A 206 22.74 -32.81 1.95
CA GLU A 206 23.35 -33.06 3.26
C GLU A 206 24.17 -34.35 3.29
N SER A 207 23.61 -35.45 2.81
CA SER A 207 24.29 -36.75 2.84
C SER A 207 25.52 -36.76 1.92
N HIS A 208 25.43 -36.12 0.75
CA HIS A 208 26.54 -35.99 -0.19
C HIS A 208 27.69 -35.18 0.40
N LEU A 209 27.40 -33.99 0.94
CA LEU A 209 28.41 -33.11 1.54
C LEU A 209 29.04 -33.75 2.77
N ARG A 210 28.27 -34.44 3.62
CA ARG A 210 28.81 -35.19 4.75
C ARG A 210 29.81 -36.27 4.30
N SER A 211 29.51 -36.99 3.23
CA SER A 211 30.42 -37.97 2.64
C SER A 211 31.70 -37.33 2.10
N LEU A 212 31.56 -36.22 1.38
CA LEU A 212 32.71 -35.47 0.84
C LEU A 212 33.62 -34.97 1.96
N ILE A 213 33.06 -34.33 2.99
CA ILE A 213 33.80 -33.84 4.16
C ILE A 213 34.58 -34.98 4.83
N SER A 214 33.94 -36.16 4.98
CA SER A 214 34.61 -37.34 5.54
C SER A 214 35.82 -37.77 4.70
N ILE A 215 35.69 -37.78 3.37
CA ILE A 215 36.78 -38.15 2.45
C ILE A 215 37.94 -37.14 2.52
N LEU A 216 37.64 -35.84 2.55
CA LEU A 216 38.66 -34.79 2.57
C LEU A 216 39.47 -34.80 3.88
N ASN A 217 38.82 -35.12 5.00
CA ASN A 217 39.42 -35.12 6.33
C ASN A 217 40.21 -36.40 6.68
N GLN A 218 40.25 -37.42 5.80
CA GLN A 218 40.91 -38.71 6.06
C GLN A 218 42.47 -38.70 5.99
N ASP A 219 43.13 -37.58 6.29
CA ASP A 219 44.57 -37.56 6.65
C ASP A 219 44.79 -36.88 8.02
N ASP A 220 45.69 -37.45 8.82
CA ASP A 220 45.86 -37.43 10.28
C ASP A 220 46.01 -36.09 11.06
N HIS A 221 45.52 -34.93 10.59
CA HIS A 221 45.79 -33.66 11.29
C HIS A 221 44.63 -32.71 11.61
N ILE A 222 43.36 -33.04 11.37
CA ILE A 222 42.24 -32.20 11.85
C ILE A 222 41.13 -33.05 12.45
N SER A 223 41.35 -33.52 13.69
CA SER A 223 40.31 -34.04 14.58
C SER A 223 39.53 -32.90 15.25
N GLN A 224 39.08 -31.90 14.47
CA GLN A 224 38.09 -30.96 14.97
C GLN A 224 36.70 -31.51 14.65
N PRO A 225 35.83 -31.73 15.66
CA PRO A 225 34.42 -31.97 15.39
C PRO A 225 33.87 -30.78 14.60
N LEU A 226 32.94 -31.03 13.67
CA LEU A 226 32.12 -29.97 13.05
C LEU A 226 31.71 -29.02 14.17
N PRO A 227 31.92 -27.70 14.04
CA PRO A 227 31.63 -26.77 15.12
C PRO A 227 30.19 -27.00 15.59
N PRO A 228 29.95 -27.06 16.92
CA PRO A 228 28.61 -27.31 17.43
C PRO A 228 27.64 -26.29 16.84
N LEU A 229 26.43 -26.75 16.48
CA LEU A 229 25.29 -25.93 16.06
C LEU A 229 24.84 -25.01 17.22
N GLU A 230 25.69 -24.08 17.65
CA GLU A 230 25.41 -23.13 18.70
C GLU A 230 25.50 -21.69 18.20
N LYS A 231 24.31 -21.10 18.07
CA LYS A 231 24.00 -19.66 18.17
C LYS A 231 24.69 -18.72 17.17
N TYR A 232 24.50 -18.91 15.86
CA TYR A 232 24.78 -17.84 14.88
C TYR A 232 23.60 -17.40 14.03
N PHE A 233 22.38 -17.58 14.55
CA PHE A 233 21.20 -16.91 14.04
C PHE A 233 20.28 -16.47 15.17
N GLN A 234 20.85 -15.87 16.24
CA GLN A 234 20.04 -15.01 17.09
C GLN A 234 19.47 -13.89 16.22
N ASN A 235 18.14 -13.79 16.22
CA ASN A 235 17.31 -12.83 15.52
C ASN A 235 18.09 -11.60 14.99
N PRO A 236 18.24 -11.41 13.67
CA PRO A 236 18.99 -10.29 13.10
C PRO A 236 18.53 -8.92 13.63
N LEU A 237 17.25 -8.77 13.98
CA LEU A 237 16.71 -7.56 14.63
C LEU A 237 17.28 -7.35 16.05
N TYR A 238 17.59 -8.44 16.75
CA TYR A 238 18.17 -8.43 18.09
C TYR A 238 19.69 -8.14 18.09
N MET A 239 20.38 -8.37 16.96
CA MET A 239 21.77 -7.96 16.75
C MET A 239 21.86 -6.53 16.18
N ALA A 240 20.92 -6.14 15.32
CA ALA A 240 20.82 -4.79 14.78
C ALA A 240 20.55 -3.73 15.87
N SER A 241 19.81 -4.07 16.93
CA SER A 241 19.61 -3.19 18.09
C SER A 241 20.86 -2.99 18.96
N ARG A 242 21.92 -3.78 18.76
CA ARG A 242 23.21 -3.64 19.46
C ARG A 242 24.31 -2.98 18.62
N LYS A 243 24.12 -2.82 17.30
CA LYS A 243 25.01 -1.99 16.48
C LYS A 243 24.66 -0.53 16.72
N SER A 244 25.67 0.33 16.84
CA SER A 244 25.50 1.79 16.89
C SER A 244 24.96 2.37 15.57
N SER A 245 24.98 1.59 14.49
CA SER A 245 24.36 1.87 13.20
C SER A 245 23.02 1.15 13.06
N LEU A 246 21.98 1.88 12.62
CA LEU A 246 20.68 1.28 12.31
C LEU A 246 20.81 0.21 11.21
N PRO A 247 20.01 -0.87 11.26
CA PRO A 247 20.01 -1.88 10.22
C PRO A 247 19.58 -1.29 8.88
N GLU A 248 20.20 -1.76 7.80
CA GLU A 248 19.79 -1.39 6.44
C GLU A 248 18.46 -2.06 6.06
N VAL A 249 17.74 -1.46 5.11
CA VAL A 249 16.40 -1.91 4.69
C VAL A 249 16.38 -3.37 4.22
N HIS A 250 17.44 -3.81 3.54
CA HIS A 250 17.57 -5.19 3.09
C HIS A 250 17.68 -6.17 4.27
N GLU A 251 18.37 -5.78 5.37
CA GLU A 251 18.50 -6.59 6.59
C GLU A 251 17.14 -6.78 7.30
N LEU A 252 16.29 -5.74 7.29
CA LEU A 252 14.95 -5.78 7.88
C LEU A 252 13.97 -6.65 7.08
N SER A 253 13.94 -6.47 5.75
CA SER A 253 13.09 -7.27 4.85
C SER A 253 13.41 -8.77 4.97
N PHE A 254 14.70 -9.11 5.09
CA PHE A 254 15.16 -10.46 5.35
C PHE A 254 14.72 -10.99 6.72
N ALA A 255 14.88 -10.21 7.78
CA ALA A 255 14.51 -10.61 9.14
C ALA A 255 13.01 -10.95 9.26
N ILE A 256 12.15 -10.26 8.53
CA ILE A 256 10.69 -10.47 8.54
C ILE A 256 10.31 -11.80 7.90
N THR A 257 10.97 -12.16 6.79
CA THR A 257 10.80 -13.46 6.14
C THR A 257 11.17 -14.60 7.10
N LYS A 258 12.15 -14.39 7.97
CA LYS A 258 12.62 -15.35 8.97
C LYS A 258 11.73 -15.46 10.21
N LEU A 259 10.96 -14.42 10.54
CA LEU A 259 10.12 -14.36 11.75
C LEU A 259 8.75 -15.03 11.58
N ALA A 260 8.28 -15.21 10.33
CA ALA A 260 7.03 -15.91 10.01
C ALA A 260 7.02 -17.40 10.40
N GLU A 261 8.17 -17.99 10.75
CA GLU A 261 8.28 -19.38 11.17
C GLU A 261 8.40 -19.48 12.70
N THR A 262 7.25 -19.61 13.39
CA THR A 262 7.17 -19.64 14.86
C THR A 262 7.64 -20.96 15.50
N LYS A 263 8.05 -21.95 14.70
CA LYS A 263 8.78 -23.16 15.14
C LYS A 263 9.82 -23.53 14.07
N PRO A 264 11.04 -23.99 14.45
CA PRO A 264 11.99 -24.50 13.47
C PRO A 264 11.34 -25.69 12.76
N SER A 265 10.97 -25.50 11.50
CA SER A 265 10.46 -26.59 10.67
C SER A 265 11.58 -27.62 10.46
N PRO A 266 11.28 -28.92 10.29
CA PRO A 266 12.29 -29.91 9.92
C PRO A 266 13.11 -29.47 8.70
N LYS A 267 12.49 -28.76 7.76
CA LYS A 267 13.15 -28.18 6.59
C LYS A 267 14.20 -27.14 6.98
N ARG A 268 13.89 -26.21 7.89
CA ARG A 268 14.83 -25.16 8.33
C ARG A 268 16.09 -25.74 8.97
N HIS A 269 15.95 -26.81 9.76
CA HIS A 269 17.09 -27.49 10.34
C HIS A 269 18.03 -28.05 9.26
N PHE A 270 17.48 -28.68 8.20
CA PHE A 270 18.28 -29.13 7.07
C PHE A 270 18.99 -27.98 6.34
N VAL A 271 18.31 -26.83 6.15
CA VAL A 271 18.93 -25.65 5.54
C VAL A 271 20.14 -25.18 6.35
N GLU A 272 19.99 -25.04 7.67
CA GLU A 272 21.06 -24.60 8.56
C GLU A 272 22.23 -25.61 8.58
N LEU A 273 21.95 -26.91 8.60
CA LEU A 273 22.97 -27.96 8.58
C LEU A 273 23.78 -27.97 7.28
N VAL A 274 23.09 -27.92 6.13
CA VAL A 274 23.73 -27.90 4.81
C VAL A 274 24.54 -26.61 4.62
N LEU A 275 24.03 -25.47 5.10
CA LEU A 275 24.77 -24.22 5.03
C LEU A 275 26.11 -24.30 5.79
N GLU A 276 26.11 -24.86 6.99
CA GLU A 276 27.36 -25.05 7.76
C GLU A 276 28.34 -26.00 7.06
N GLN A 277 27.86 -27.07 6.41
CA GLN A 277 28.71 -27.96 5.61
C GLN A 277 29.37 -27.23 4.44
N LEU A 278 28.61 -26.41 3.72
CA LEU A 278 29.13 -25.62 2.60
C LEU A 278 30.11 -24.53 3.06
N ARG A 279 29.84 -23.87 4.19
CA ARG A 279 30.76 -22.89 4.81
C ARG A 279 32.09 -23.55 5.17
N TYR A 280 32.03 -24.70 5.84
CA TYR A 280 33.21 -25.48 6.20
C TYR A 280 34.03 -25.84 4.96
N LEU A 281 33.40 -26.37 3.90
CA LEU A 281 34.08 -26.68 2.65
C LEU A 281 34.69 -25.44 1.98
N ASN A 282 34.02 -24.29 2.06
CA ASN A 282 34.56 -23.04 1.54
C ASN A 282 35.81 -22.59 2.32
N ASP A 283 35.85 -22.73 3.64
CA ASP A 283 37.03 -22.42 4.46
C ASP A 283 38.22 -23.32 4.09
N LEU A 284 37.96 -24.60 3.77
CA LEU A 284 38.98 -25.56 3.33
C LEU A 284 39.55 -25.29 1.93
N LYS A 285 38.92 -24.45 1.08
CA LYS A 285 39.46 -24.09 -0.24
C LYS A 285 40.83 -23.42 -0.17
N SER A 286 41.12 -22.76 0.95
CA SER A 286 42.41 -22.11 1.19
C SER A 286 43.55 -23.10 1.48
N ASP A 287 43.23 -24.37 1.80
CA ASP A 287 44.19 -25.42 2.08
C ASP A 287 44.66 -26.08 0.77
N VAL A 288 45.97 -26.02 0.53
CA VAL A 288 46.60 -26.51 -0.70
C VAL A 288 46.50 -28.04 -0.82
N ILE A 289 46.65 -28.77 0.29
CA ILE A 289 46.62 -30.24 0.29
C ILE A 289 45.20 -30.72 -0.01
N ILE A 290 44.21 -30.09 0.62
CA ILE A 290 42.80 -30.41 0.39
C ILE A 290 42.39 -30.07 -1.04
N SER A 291 42.84 -28.94 -1.58
CA SER A 291 42.57 -28.54 -2.97
C SER A 291 43.12 -29.56 -3.98
N LEU A 292 44.33 -30.09 -3.77
CA LEU A 292 44.89 -31.16 -4.61
C LEU A 292 44.08 -32.47 -4.52
N LYS A 293 43.56 -32.82 -3.33
CA LYS A 293 42.64 -33.95 -3.19
C LYS A 293 41.35 -33.74 -3.96
N VAL A 294 40.77 -32.54 -3.88
CA VAL A 294 39.56 -32.17 -4.65
C VAL A 294 39.81 -32.26 -6.15
N GLU A 295 40.94 -31.75 -6.66
CA GLU A 295 41.32 -31.92 -8.08
C GLU A 295 41.43 -33.40 -8.48
N SER A 296 42.05 -34.23 -7.64
CA SER A 296 42.17 -35.67 -7.88
C SER A 296 40.81 -36.37 -7.97
N ILE A 297 39.88 -36.02 -7.08
CA ILE A 297 38.50 -36.54 -7.08
C ILE A 297 37.75 -36.03 -8.32
N ALA A 298 37.85 -34.73 -8.62
CA ALA A 298 37.15 -34.10 -9.73
C ALA A 298 37.58 -34.66 -11.09
N ASN A 299 38.88 -34.98 -11.28
CA ASN A 299 39.40 -35.55 -12.52
C ASN A 299 38.76 -36.89 -12.91
N GLN A 300 38.19 -37.62 -11.94
CA GLN A 300 37.47 -38.88 -12.20
C GLN A 300 36.06 -38.68 -12.75
N THR A 301 35.52 -37.46 -12.66
CA THR A 301 34.13 -37.15 -13.02
C THR A 301 33.95 -36.64 -14.46
N HIS A 302 35.04 -36.35 -15.17
CA HIS A 302 35.03 -35.72 -16.51
C HIS A 302 34.17 -34.44 -16.61
N SER A 303 33.96 -33.76 -15.48
CA SER A 303 33.17 -32.54 -15.41
C SER A 303 33.91 -31.36 -16.06
N PRO A 304 33.25 -30.52 -16.87
CA PRO A 304 33.84 -29.31 -17.45
C PRO A 304 33.89 -28.13 -16.45
N TYR A 305 33.50 -28.34 -15.19
CA TYR A 305 33.41 -27.30 -14.17
C TYR A 305 34.65 -27.28 -13.27
N ASP A 306 34.77 -26.18 -12.51
CA ASP A 306 35.74 -26.08 -11.42
C ASP A 306 35.72 -27.33 -10.52
N SER A 307 36.91 -27.75 -10.07
CA SER A 307 37.09 -28.99 -9.31
C SER A 307 36.22 -29.03 -8.05
N TRP A 308 36.08 -27.90 -7.35
CA TRP A 308 35.21 -27.82 -6.17
C TRP A 308 33.74 -27.94 -6.53
N LEU A 309 33.27 -27.24 -7.57
CA LEU A 309 31.88 -27.37 -8.03
C LEU A 309 31.54 -28.81 -8.41
N SER A 310 32.48 -29.48 -9.08
CA SER A 310 32.32 -30.87 -9.53
C SER A 310 32.20 -31.85 -8.36
N CYS A 311 32.83 -31.57 -7.22
CA CYS A 311 32.74 -32.41 -6.02
C CYS A 311 31.56 -32.03 -5.11
N VAL A 312 31.26 -30.74 -4.95
CA VAL A 312 30.26 -30.24 -3.98
C VAL A 312 28.83 -30.49 -4.48
N ILE A 313 28.60 -30.41 -5.78
CA ILE A 313 27.28 -30.61 -6.37
C ILE A 313 27.04 -32.12 -6.54
N PRO A 314 25.98 -32.71 -5.95
CA PRO A 314 25.68 -34.11 -6.15
C PRO A 314 25.42 -34.43 -7.64
N PRO A 315 25.79 -35.62 -8.13
CA PRO A 315 25.38 -36.07 -9.46
C PRO A 315 23.86 -35.97 -9.63
N GLU A 316 23.41 -35.54 -10.82
CA GLU A 316 21.99 -35.37 -11.16
C GLU A 316 21.22 -34.33 -10.33
N PHE A 317 21.91 -33.48 -9.57
CA PHE A 317 21.25 -32.39 -8.85
C PHE A 317 20.68 -31.36 -9.84
N PRO A 318 19.39 -30.95 -9.72
CA PRO A 318 18.78 -30.03 -10.67
C PRO A 318 19.46 -28.65 -10.64
N ALA A 319 19.58 -28.04 -11.83
CA ALA A 319 20.07 -26.67 -11.95
C ALA A 319 18.97 -25.70 -11.52
N PHE A 320 19.34 -24.64 -10.81
CA PHE A 320 18.43 -23.54 -10.52
C PHE A 320 18.95 -22.24 -11.09
N LEU A 321 18.01 -21.36 -11.42
CA LEU A 321 18.24 -20.04 -11.97
C LEU A 321 17.52 -18.99 -11.12
N ARG A 322 18.14 -17.83 -10.93
CA ARG A 322 17.53 -16.66 -10.30
C ARG A 322 18.04 -15.39 -10.98
N LEU A 323 17.18 -14.42 -11.22
CA LEU A 323 17.61 -13.10 -11.70
C LEU A 323 18.48 -12.39 -10.66
N THR A 324 19.44 -11.57 -11.10
CA THR A 324 20.29 -10.80 -10.17
C THR A 324 19.51 -9.70 -9.46
N ASP A 325 19.84 -9.43 -8.20
CA ASP A 325 19.14 -8.41 -7.40
C ASP A 325 19.32 -7.00 -7.99
N SER A 326 20.48 -6.72 -8.61
CA SER A 326 20.74 -5.47 -9.32
C SER A 326 19.80 -5.26 -10.50
N SER A 327 19.61 -6.28 -11.35
CA SER A 327 18.68 -6.20 -12.48
C SER A 327 17.22 -6.14 -11.99
N ILE A 328 16.86 -6.95 -10.98
CA ILE A 328 15.53 -6.92 -10.39
C ILE A 328 15.20 -5.52 -9.84
N SER A 329 16.08 -4.93 -9.04
CA SER A 329 15.86 -3.58 -8.46
C SER A 329 15.71 -2.54 -9.55
N LEU A 330 16.61 -2.52 -10.54
CA LEU A 330 16.53 -1.58 -11.66
C LEU A 330 15.19 -1.65 -12.39
N PHE A 331 14.82 -2.82 -12.91
CA PHE A 331 13.59 -2.95 -13.69
C PHE A 331 12.33 -2.78 -12.84
N THR A 332 12.39 -3.14 -11.55
CA THR A 332 11.29 -2.87 -10.61
C THR A 332 11.10 -1.37 -10.40
N ARG A 333 12.19 -0.60 -10.24
CA ARG A 333 12.13 0.85 -10.13
C ARG A 333 11.57 1.49 -11.40
N LEU A 334 12.01 1.07 -12.59
CA LEU A 334 11.48 1.60 -13.84
C LEU A 334 9.97 1.30 -13.98
N HIS A 335 9.56 0.10 -13.60
CA HIS A 335 8.17 -0.34 -13.63
C HIS A 335 7.28 0.44 -12.64
N HIS A 336 7.77 0.69 -11.43
CA HIS A 336 7.08 1.52 -10.46
C HIS A 336 7.06 2.99 -10.87
N ALA A 337 8.14 3.52 -11.44
CA ALA A 337 8.18 4.89 -11.95
C ALA A 337 7.17 5.09 -13.09
N PHE A 338 7.06 4.12 -13.99
CA PHE A 338 6.12 4.15 -15.11
C PHE A 338 4.65 4.16 -14.65
N SER A 339 4.36 3.51 -13.52
CA SER A 339 3.02 3.49 -12.89
C SER A 339 2.87 4.49 -11.75
N PHE A 340 3.84 5.38 -11.52
CA PHE A 340 3.83 6.33 -10.40
C PHE A 340 3.59 5.66 -9.02
N TYR A 341 4.08 4.42 -8.86
CA TYR A 341 3.91 3.59 -7.67
C TYR A 341 2.42 3.37 -7.28
N THR A 342 1.50 3.41 -8.25
CA THR A 342 0.06 3.24 -7.98
C THR A 342 -0.34 1.78 -7.81
N CYS A 343 0.48 0.86 -8.33
CA CYS A 343 0.24 -0.58 -8.29
C CYS A 343 1.51 -1.34 -7.88
N GLU A 344 1.35 -2.42 -7.13
CA GLU A 344 2.46 -3.28 -6.71
C GLU A 344 3.01 -4.12 -7.87
N ASN A 345 2.11 -4.57 -8.77
CA ASN A 345 2.45 -5.41 -9.91
C ASN A 345 1.73 -4.96 -11.19
N LEU A 346 2.20 -3.85 -11.77
CA LEU A 346 1.72 -3.33 -13.06
C LEU A 346 1.69 -4.41 -14.16
N MET A 347 2.64 -5.35 -14.21
CA MET A 347 2.63 -6.41 -15.25
C MET A 347 1.35 -7.23 -15.13
N GLN A 348 0.97 -7.66 -13.92
CA GLN A 348 -0.26 -8.42 -13.71
C GLN A 348 -1.51 -7.60 -14.00
N GLU A 349 -1.56 -6.33 -13.57
CA GLU A 349 -2.70 -5.47 -13.84
C GLU A 349 -2.92 -5.28 -15.34
N LEU A 350 -1.84 -5.12 -16.12
CA LEU A 350 -1.93 -4.94 -17.55
C LEU A 350 -2.32 -6.19 -18.31
N ILE A 351 -1.91 -7.37 -17.82
CA ILE A 351 -2.41 -8.65 -18.34
C ILE A 351 -3.92 -8.71 -18.15
N VAL A 352 -4.41 -8.34 -16.96
CA VAL A 352 -5.85 -8.27 -16.69
C VAL A 352 -6.53 -7.26 -17.60
N GLN A 353 -5.96 -6.08 -17.81
CA GLN A 353 -6.54 -5.08 -18.72
C GLN A 353 -6.56 -5.57 -20.17
N ARG A 354 -5.50 -6.24 -20.63
CA ARG A 354 -5.41 -6.78 -21.98
C ARG A 354 -6.34 -7.97 -22.21
N MET A 355 -6.47 -8.88 -21.24
CA MET A 355 -7.47 -9.95 -21.27
C MET A 355 -8.89 -9.38 -21.34
N LYS A 356 -9.11 -8.20 -20.76
CA LYS A 356 -10.36 -7.43 -20.86
C LYS A 356 -10.45 -6.55 -22.12
N LEU A 357 -9.49 -6.65 -23.04
CA LEU A 357 -9.42 -5.87 -24.28
C LEU A 357 -9.52 -4.35 -24.07
N LEU A 358 -9.04 -3.85 -22.93
CA LEU A 358 -9.07 -2.42 -22.63
C LEU A 358 -7.97 -1.68 -23.41
N LYS A 359 -8.32 -0.51 -23.96
CA LYS A 359 -7.41 0.47 -24.56
C LYS A 359 -7.23 1.67 -23.62
N TYR A 360 -6.13 2.40 -23.73
CA TYR A 360 -5.96 3.66 -22.98
C TYR A 360 -6.69 4.82 -23.67
N ALA A 361 -7.02 5.85 -22.89
CA ALA A 361 -7.62 7.07 -23.41
C ALA A 361 -6.62 7.85 -24.27
N ASP A 362 -7.10 8.52 -25.30
CA ASP A 362 -6.28 9.38 -26.15
C ASP A 362 -6.08 10.75 -25.46
N PHE A 363 -4.83 11.09 -25.17
CA PHE A 363 -4.40 12.39 -24.63
C PHE A 363 -2.95 12.69 -25.04
N ARG A 364 -2.58 13.97 -25.10
CA ARG A 364 -1.18 14.39 -25.30
C ARG A 364 -0.38 14.22 -24.00
N CYS A 365 0.74 13.53 -24.10
CA CYS A 365 1.72 13.45 -23.01
C CYS A 365 2.70 14.63 -23.11
N TYR A 366 2.56 15.62 -22.21
CA TYR A 366 3.40 16.83 -22.21
C TYR A 366 4.91 16.57 -22.17
N VAL A 367 5.33 15.46 -21.57
CA VAL A 367 6.76 15.16 -21.40
C VAL A 367 7.40 14.57 -22.67
N LEU A 368 6.61 14.00 -23.60
CA LEU A 368 7.14 13.67 -24.93
C LEU A 368 7.61 14.92 -25.69
N ASN A 369 7.12 16.12 -25.31
CA ASN A 369 7.58 17.41 -25.83
C ASN A 369 8.72 18.04 -25.00
N LYS A 370 9.35 17.34 -24.04
CA LYS A 370 10.51 17.84 -23.27
C LYS A 370 11.68 18.25 -24.17
N THR A 371 11.84 17.57 -25.30
CA THR A 371 12.79 17.93 -26.37
C THR A 371 12.52 19.31 -26.97
N GLU A 372 11.26 19.74 -26.97
CA GLU A 372 10.83 21.02 -27.54
C GLU A 372 10.84 22.17 -26.51
N ASN A 373 10.63 21.89 -25.21
CA ASN A 373 10.53 22.94 -24.18
C ASN A 373 11.13 22.56 -22.80
N PRO A 374 12.47 22.43 -22.70
CA PRO A 374 13.15 21.95 -21.50
C PRO A 374 13.08 22.91 -20.30
N SER A 375 12.85 24.20 -20.51
CA SER A 375 12.78 25.22 -19.44
C SER A 375 11.52 25.13 -18.58
N ILE A 376 10.49 24.40 -19.05
CA ILE A 376 9.21 24.24 -18.34
C ILE A 376 9.14 22.85 -17.67
N PHE A 377 9.97 21.88 -18.10
CA PHE A 377 9.95 20.51 -17.58
C PHE A 377 10.20 20.45 -16.08
N MET A 378 9.22 19.89 -15.36
CA MET A 378 9.28 19.71 -13.91
C MET A 378 9.13 18.23 -13.61
N PRO A 379 10.24 17.49 -13.35
CA PRO A 379 10.17 16.07 -13.07
C PRO A 379 9.45 15.82 -11.75
N ILE A 380 8.71 14.71 -11.67
CA ILE A 380 8.14 14.20 -10.41
C ILE A 380 9.26 13.92 -9.40
N TYR A 381 10.26 13.16 -9.83
CA TYR A 381 11.43 12.85 -9.02
C TYR A 381 12.40 14.00 -9.06
N LYS A 382 12.76 14.54 -7.89
CA LYS A 382 13.63 15.74 -7.80
C LYS A 382 15.05 15.45 -8.25
N ASN A 383 15.54 14.26 -7.92
CA ASN A 383 16.89 13.77 -8.21
C ASN A 383 16.93 12.26 -7.97
N ARG A 384 18.08 11.63 -8.26
CA ARG A 384 18.26 10.19 -8.07
C ARG A 384 18.05 9.75 -6.62
N THR A 385 18.49 10.53 -5.65
CA THR A 385 18.32 10.20 -4.22
C THR A 385 16.85 10.09 -3.86
N ASP A 386 16.01 11.03 -4.32
CA ASP A 386 14.56 11.00 -4.12
C ASP A 386 13.91 9.76 -4.78
N ALA A 387 14.32 9.39 -6.00
CA ALA A 387 13.83 8.18 -6.66
C ALA A 387 14.20 6.88 -5.91
N ILE A 388 15.42 6.79 -5.39
CA ILE A 388 15.86 5.64 -4.59
C ILE A 388 15.14 5.59 -3.24
N GLU A 389 14.97 6.74 -2.57
CA GLU A 389 14.21 6.80 -1.31
C GLU A 389 12.73 6.43 -1.50
N MET A 390 12.14 6.75 -2.66
CA MET A 390 10.79 6.33 -3.02
C MET A 390 10.67 4.80 -3.10
N GLU A 391 11.62 4.14 -3.78
CA GLU A 391 11.71 2.68 -3.88
C GLU A 391 11.90 2.02 -2.51
N GLU A 392 12.78 2.60 -1.68
CA GLU A 392 13.05 2.15 -0.31
C GLU A 392 11.80 2.24 0.57
N ALA A 393 11.12 3.40 0.57
CA ALA A 393 9.89 3.62 1.33
C ALA A 393 8.78 2.66 0.88
N PHE A 394 8.66 2.42 -0.43
CA PHE A 394 7.66 1.50 -0.98
C PHE A 394 7.92 0.05 -0.55
N SER A 395 9.19 -0.38 -0.55
CA SER A 395 9.59 -1.71 -0.12
C SER A 395 9.27 -1.94 1.36
N LEU A 396 9.54 -0.95 2.22
CA LEU A 396 9.21 -1.00 3.65
C LEU A 396 7.70 -0.92 3.92
N TYR A 397 6.96 -0.21 3.07
CA TYR A 397 5.50 -0.20 3.12
C TYR A 397 4.92 -1.61 2.89
N ILE A 398 5.37 -2.33 1.86
CA ILE A 398 4.93 -3.72 1.57
C ILE A 398 5.25 -4.64 2.76
N VAL A 399 6.41 -4.45 3.35
CA VAL A 399 6.82 -5.15 4.57
C VAL A 399 5.81 -4.95 5.70
N LEU A 400 5.39 -3.71 5.98
CA LEU A 400 4.43 -3.41 7.04
C LEU A 400 3.05 -4.00 6.75
N GLU A 401 2.61 -4.01 5.49
CA GLU A 401 1.35 -4.67 5.10
C GLU A 401 1.42 -6.19 5.35
N LYS A 402 2.53 -6.85 5.02
CA LYS A 402 2.74 -8.27 5.35
C LYS A 402 2.76 -8.55 6.86
N LEU A 403 3.29 -7.63 7.67
CA LEU A 403 3.22 -7.74 9.13
C LEU A 403 1.79 -7.65 9.67
N ARG A 404 0.87 -6.99 8.95
CA ARG A 404 -0.56 -7.00 9.32
C ARG A 404 -1.23 -8.33 8.97
N GLU A 405 -0.88 -8.90 7.83
CA GLU A 405 -1.41 -10.19 7.36
C GLU A 405 -0.90 -11.35 8.21
N HIS A 406 0.40 -11.37 8.50
CA HIS A 406 1.05 -12.42 9.28
C HIS A 406 0.97 -12.11 10.78
N ARG A 407 0.28 -12.98 11.54
CA ARG A 407 0.13 -12.86 12.99
C ARG A 407 1.40 -13.26 13.74
N LEU A 408 2.47 -12.48 13.58
CA LEU A 408 3.69 -12.61 14.38
C LEU A 408 3.43 -12.23 15.85
N PRO A 409 4.28 -12.68 16.79
CA PRO A 409 4.26 -12.20 18.17
C PRO A 409 4.30 -10.66 18.23
N ILE A 410 3.59 -10.09 19.21
CA ILE A 410 3.41 -8.64 19.31
C ILE A 410 4.74 -7.89 19.49
N GLU A 411 5.68 -8.47 20.23
CA GLU A 411 7.03 -7.94 20.46
C GLU A 411 7.85 -7.93 19.16
N THR A 412 7.67 -8.97 18.33
CA THR A 412 8.36 -9.08 17.04
C THR A 412 7.87 -8.01 16.07
N ASN A 413 6.55 -7.86 15.95
CA ASN A 413 5.95 -6.81 15.12
C ASN A 413 6.41 -5.42 15.56
N TYR A 414 6.49 -5.20 16.87
CA TYR A 414 6.97 -3.94 17.43
C TYR A 414 8.44 -3.66 17.08
N GLU A 415 9.37 -4.58 17.31
CA GLU A 415 10.80 -4.34 17.04
C GLU A 415 11.07 -4.03 15.57
N VAL A 416 10.39 -4.74 14.66
CA VAL A 416 10.49 -4.44 13.24
C VAL A 416 9.93 -3.07 12.91
N SER A 417 8.71 -2.79 13.36
CA SER A 417 8.03 -1.52 13.12
C SER A 417 8.84 -0.34 13.68
N LYS A 418 9.46 -0.51 14.85
CA LYS A 418 10.34 0.47 15.48
C LYS A 418 11.57 0.74 14.63
N GLY A 419 12.26 -0.30 14.15
CA GLY A 419 13.40 -0.15 13.25
C GLY A 419 13.05 0.67 12.01
N ILE A 420 11.91 0.35 11.38
CA ILE A 420 11.39 1.06 10.21
C ILE A 420 11.03 2.52 10.56
N ALA A 421 10.38 2.76 11.70
CA ALA A 421 10.02 4.09 12.15
C ALA A 421 11.25 4.98 12.36
N LEU A 422 12.32 4.44 12.94
CA LEU A 422 13.57 5.16 13.15
C LEU A 422 14.30 5.50 11.83
N ILE A 423 14.24 4.62 10.84
CA ILE A 423 14.73 4.93 9.48
C ILE A 423 13.91 6.06 8.88
N ALA A 424 12.57 5.98 8.93
CA ALA A 424 11.69 7.01 8.41
C ALA A 424 11.92 8.37 9.09
N LEU A 425 12.08 8.39 10.42
CA LEU A 425 12.38 9.61 11.19
C LEU A 425 13.67 10.29 10.71
N LYS A 426 14.72 9.53 10.40
CA LYS A 426 15.97 10.09 9.85
C LYS A 426 15.77 10.77 8.50
N ARG A 427 14.86 10.27 7.66
CA ARG A 427 14.51 10.90 6.37
C ARG A 427 13.86 12.27 6.56
N PHE A 428 13.18 12.48 7.69
CA PHE A 428 12.68 13.78 8.14
C PHE A 428 13.70 14.59 8.96
N GLY A 429 14.97 14.16 9.04
CA GLY A 429 16.03 14.84 9.80
C GLY A 429 15.99 14.61 11.32
N VAL A 430 15.17 13.66 11.81
CA VAL A 430 15.08 13.33 13.23
C VAL A 430 16.02 12.16 13.54
N TYR A 431 17.24 12.49 13.99
CA TYR A 431 18.30 11.51 14.30
C TYR A 431 18.25 11.02 15.76
N SER A 432 17.73 11.86 16.65
CA SER A 432 17.40 11.52 18.03
C SER A 432 16.20 12.37 18.46
N TYR A 433 15.45 11.86 19.42
CA TYR A 433 14.37 12.61 20.05
C TYR A 433 14.61 12.60 21.55
N GLY A 434 14.43 13.78 22.16
CA GLY A 434 14.61 13.99 23.59
C GLY A 434 13.37 13.61 24.38
N ASP A 435 13.10 14.38 25.43
CA ASP A 435 11.84 14.27 26.16
C ASP A 435 10.64 14.57 25.24
N VAL A 436 9.54 13.86 25.46
CA VAL A 436 8.33 13.96 24.61
C VAL A 436 7.61 15.28 24.84
N GLU A 437 7.60 15.80 26.08
CA GLU A 437 6.96 17.07 26.40
C GLU A 437 7.70 18.23 25.72
N ASP A 438 9.03 18.25 25.81
CA ASP A 438 9.88 19.24 25.12
C ASP A 438 9.65 19.22 23.60
N SER A 439 9.62 18.02 23.02
CA SER A 439 9.40 17.83 21.58
C SER A 439 8.02 18.33 21.14
N LEU A 440 6.99 18.08 21.97
CA LEU A 440 5.64 18.53 21.73
C LEU A 440 5.52 20.06 21.84
N GLU A 441 6.16 20.68 22.83
CA GLU A 441 6.18 22.13 23.00
C GLU A 441 6.86 22.83 21.81
N ILE A 442 8.01 22.30 21.37
CA ILE A 442 8.71 22.79 20.17
C ILE A 442 7.82 22.67 18.94
N PHE A 443 7.13 21.54 18.76
CA PHE A 443 6.19 21.34 17.67
C PHE A 443 5.07 22.39 17.68
N MET A 444 4.38 22.55 18.81
CA MET A 444 3.26 23.49 18.94
C MET A 444 3.70 24.92 18.68
N LYS A 445 4.89 25.32 19.15
CA LYS A 445 5.44 26.66 18.95
C LYS A 445 5.81 26.95 17.50
N ASN A 446 6.29 25.95 16.76
CA ASN A 446 6.76 26.10 15.39
C ASN A 446 5.68 25.73 14.34
N TYR A 447 4.50 25.27 14.77
CA TYR A 447 3.45 24.87 13.85
C TYR A 447 2.87 26.09 13.13
N THR A 448 3.03 26.15 11.80
CA THR A 448 2.49 27.23 10.96
C THR A 448 1.24 26.77 10.20
N ASN A 449 0.43 27.72 9.72
CA ASN A 449 -0.75 27.43 8.88
C ASN A 449 -0.52 27.72 7.39
N ASP A 450 0.73 27.96 6.96
CA ASP A 450 1.07 28.34 5.58
C ASP A 450 1.17 27.15 4.61
N ARG A 451 0.38 26.09 4.84
CA ARG A 451 0.48 24.85 4.05
C ARG A 451 -0.40 24.89 2.82
N ILE A 452 0.17 24.52 1.67
CA ILE A 452 -0.50 24.44 0.38
C ILE A 452 -0.73 22.96 0.03
N ASN A 453 -1.90 22.68 -0.56
CA ASN A 453 -2.21 21.39 -1.14
C ASN A 453 -1.68 21.31 -2.59
N ASP A 454 -0.49 20.76 -2.78
CA ASP A 454 0.06 20.44 -4.11
C ASP A 454 0.00 18.92 -4.36
N TRP A 455 -0.65 18.52 -5.46
CA TRP A 455 -0.78 17.11 -5.84
C TRP A 455 0.55 16.42 -6.10
N LYS A 456 1.58 17.18 -6.50
CA LYS A 456 2.91 16.64 -6.80
C LYS A 456 3.56 16.02 -5.58
N LEU A 457 3.22 16.52 -4.38
CA LEU A 457 3.70 15.98 -3.12
C LEU A 457 3.34 14.50 -2.97
N GLU A 458 2.25 13.99 -3.57
CA GLU A 458 1.88 12.56 -3.50
C GLU A 458 2.92 11.62 -4.14
N TYR A 459 3.78 12.18 -4.99
CA TYR A 459 4.74 11.44 -5.80
C TYR A 459 6.19 11.65 -5.36
N GLU A 460 6.42 12.42 -4.29
CA GLU A 460 7.73 12.59 -3.65
C GLU A 460 8.01 11.47 -2.61
N SER A 461 9.29 11.17 -2.36
CA SER A 461 9.69 10.11 -1.43
C SER A 461 9.12 10.33 -0.02
N LEU A 462 9.14 11.59 0.46
CA LEU A 462 8.70 11.94 1.81
C LEU A 462 7.21 11.69 2.04
N TYR A 463 6.38 11.73 1.00
CA TYR A 463 4.97 11.33 1.12
C TYR A 463 4.82 9.85 1.45
N ARG A 464 5.61 9.00 0.79
CA ARG A 464 5.64 7.57 1.11
C ARG A 464 6.24 7.32 2.48
N TRP A 465 7.29 8.04 2.88
CA TRP A 465 7.82 7.96 4.24
C TRP A 465 6.80 8.38 5.31
N CYS A 466 5.96 9.38 5.06
CA CYS A 466 4.83 9.69 5.94
C CYS A 466 3.85 8.51 6.05
N LYS A 467 3.55 7.84 4.94
CA LYS A 467 2.69 6.64 4.95
C LYS A 467 3.33 5.51 5.75
N VAL A 468 4.62 5.21 5.53
CA VAL A 468 5.39 4.20 6.28
C VAL A 468 5.38 4.50 7.77
N LEU A 469 5.72 5.73 8.16
CA LEU A 469 5.78 6.13 9.57
C LEU A 469 4.38 6.08 10.22
N TYR A 470 3.33 6.44 9.49
CA TYR A 470 1.95 6.30 9.95
C TYR A 470 1.55 4.84 10.20
N LEU A 471 1.94 3.92 9.32
CA LEU A 471 1.70 2.49 9.53
C LEU A 471 2.45 1.95 10.75
N CYS A 472 3.68 2.43 10.99
CA CYS A 472 4.46 2.00 12.14
C CYS A 472 3.76 2.29 13.49
N ILE A 473 3.08 3.45 13.59
CA ILE A 473 2.38 3.90 14.81
C ILE A 473 1.40 2.83 15.31
N GLU A 474 0.71 2.12 14.42
CA GLU A 474 -0.19 1.03 14.82
C GLU A 474 0.48 -0.01 15.71
N PHE A 475 1.66 -0.49 15.31
CA PHE A 475 2.38 -1.53 16.03
C PHE A 475 3.04 -0.99 17.30
N ILE A 476 3.52 0.25 17.25
CA ILE A 476 4.15 0.97 18.36
C ILE A 476 3.16 1.18 19.51
N GLU A 477 1.92 1.59 19.19
CA GLU A 477 0.87 1.80 20.19
C GLU A 477 0.37 0.51 20.85
N ARG A 478 0.42 -0.63 20.14
CA ARG A 478 0.00 -1.93 20.69
C ARG A 478 0.83 -2.35 21.90
N VAL A 479 2.09 -1.94 21.97
CA VAL A 479 2.97 -2.15 23.14
C VAL A 479 3.05 -0.92 24.05
N LYS A 480 2.22 0.10 23.81
CA LYS A 480 2.13 1.34 24.60
C LYS A 480 3.40 2.20 24.58
N ASP A 481 4.22 2.12 23.54
CA ASP A 481 5.32 3.09 23.33
C ASP A 481 4.75 4.41 22.76
N TYR A 482 4.01 5.12 23.62
CA TYR A 482 3.35 6.36 23.26
C TYR A 482 4.35 7.49 22.99
N SER A 483 5.55 7.41 23.55
CA SER A 483 6.61 8.38 23.31
C SER A 483 7.03 8.39 21.84
N LEU A 484 7.37 7.23 21.29
CA LEU A 484 7.72 7.13 19.87
C LEU A 484 6.52 7.45 18.96
N ALA A 485 5.30 7.07 19.36
CA ALA A 485 4.09 7.40 18.61
C ALA A 485 3.87 8.92 18.51
N VAL A 486 4.07 9.68 19.59
CA VAL A 486 3.98 11.15 19.57
C VAL A 486 5.05 11.74 18.66
N ILE A 487 6.30 11.30 18.78
CA ILE A 487 7.40 11.78 17.91
C ILE A 487 7.10 11.53 16.43
N ALA A 488 6.58 10.35 16.09
CA ALA A 488 6.15 10.03 14.75
C ALA A 488 5.01 10.96 14.26
N LEU A 489 3.98 11.18 15.09
CA LEU A 489 2.82 12.03 14.77
C LEU A 489 3.21 13.50 14.57
N ILE A 490 4.00 14.09 15.48
CA ILE A 490 4.43 15.49 15.33
C ILE A 490 5.35 15.66 14.11
N THR A 491 6.17 14.65 13.79
CA THR A 491 7.05 14.68 12.61
C THR A 491 6.22 14.73 11.33
N ILE A 492 5.23 13.84 11.16
CA ILE A 492 4.37 13.85 9.96
C ILE A 492 3.45 15.07 9.91
N LEU A 493 2.94 15.56 11.05
CA LEU A 493 2.12 16.78 11.13
C LEU A 493 2.92 18.05 10.82
N SER A 494 4.23 18.05 11.01
CA SER A 494 5.09 19.20 10.67
C SER A 494 5.17 19.44 9.15
N HIS A 495 4.80 18.46 8.33
CA HIS A 495 4.90 18.52 6.87
C HIS A 495 3.52 18.55 6.18
N SER A 496 3.49 18.88 4.90
CA SER A 496 2.25 18.96 4.08
C SER A 496 1.87 17.63 3.39
N TYR A 497 2.62 16.55 3.65
CA TYR A 497 2.44 15.26 3.00
C TYR A 497 1.25 14.45 3.55
N TYR A 498 0.76 13.53 2.74
CA TYR A 498 -0.24 12.50 3.08
C TYR A 498 -1.49 13.03 3.82
N GLN A 499 -2.01 14.14 3.28
CA GLN A 499 -3.07 14.99 3.86
C GLN A 499 -4.34 14.25 4.26
N ASN A 500 -4.71 13.19 3.53
CA ASN A 500 -5.93 12.42 3.80
C ASN A 500 -6.00 11.78 5.19
N LYS A 501 -4.85 11.53 5.82
CA LYS A 501 -4.79 10.97 7.17
C LYS A 501 -4.52 12.04 8.23
N ARG A 502 -4.33 13.30 7.83
CA ARG A 502 -3.95 14.40 8.73
C ARG A 502 -4.94 14.65 9.85
N GLY A 503 -6.25 14.67 9.55
CA GLY A 503 -7.27 14.81 10.60
C GLY A 503 -7.27 13.64 11.59
N HIS A 504 -6.94 12.44 11.13
CA HIS A 504 -6.79 11.27 12.01
C HIS A 504 -5.51 11.35 12.85
N TRP A 505 -4.42 11.90 12.32
CA TRP A 505 -3.19 12.12 13.09
C TRP A 505 -3.40 13.13 14.21
N TRP A 506 -4.11 14.22 13.93
CA TRP A 506 -4.50 15.19 14.95
C TRP A 506 -5.30 14.55 16.07
N GLU A 507 -6.38 13.86 15.72
CA GLU A 507 -7.21 13.13 16.67
C GLU A 507 -6.37 12.16 17.51
N ARG A 508 -5.47 11.41 16.87
CA ARG A 508 -4.64 10.43 17.57
C ARG A 508 -3.64 11.09 18.51
N LEU A 509 -2.95 12.14 18.06
CA LEU A 509 -2.02 12.91 18.87
C LEU A 509 -2.73 13.48 20.11
N ILE A 510 -3.91 14.07 19.92
CA ILE A 510 -4.72 14.60 21.02
C ILE A 510 -5.11 13.50 22.01
N ILE A 511 -5.56 12.34 21.53
CA ILE A 511 -5.93 11.20 22.38
C ILE A 511 -4.73 10.70 23.19
N ILE A 512 -3.57 10.51 22.56
CA ILE A 512 -2.36 10.03 23.26
C ILE A 512 -1.94 11.03 24.32
N THR A 513 -1.79 12.30 23.94
CA THR A 513 -1.38 13.39 24.84
C THR A 513 -2.31 13.50 26.04
N ARG A 514 -3.63 13.42 25.82
CA ARG A 514 -4.61 13.56 26.90
C ARG A 514 -4.77 12.32 27.78
N ALA A 515 -4.96 11.16 27.16
CA ALA A 515 -5.43 9.95 27.85
C ALA A 515 -4.28 9.03 28.28
N HIS A 516 -3.15 9.06 27.58
CA HIS A 516 -2.02 8.18 27.84
C HIS A 516 -0.84 8.90 28.51
N LEU A 517 -0.57 10.15 28.13
CA LEU A 517 0.48 10.97 28.75
C LEU A 517 -0.04 11.90 29.86
N ALA A 518 -1.37 12.01 30.02
CA ALA A 518 -2.03 12.88 31.00
C ALA A 518 -1.70 14.40 30.86
N LEU A 519 -1.24 14.83 29.69
CA LEU A 519 -0.89 16.21 29.34
C LEU A 519 -2.13 17.00 28.88
N LYS A 520 -3.02 17.29 29.84
CA LYS A 520 -4.34 17.89 29.54
C LYS A 520 -4.26 19.30 28.96
N SER A 521 -3.28 20.11 29.34
CA SER A 521 -3.13 21.49 28.83
C SER A 521 -2.73 21.48 27.37
N GLN A 522 -1.64 20.77 27.06
CA GLN A 522 -1.10 20.61 25.72
C GLN A 522 -2.14 19.97 24.79
N SER A 523 -2.94 19.01 25.29
CA SER A 523 -4.06 18.44 24.53
C SER A 523 -5.09 19.49 24.09
N THR A 524 -5.36 20.52 24.90
CA THR A 524 -6.29 21.60 24.55
C THR A 524 -5.69 22.48 23.45
N ASP A 525 -4.40 22.82 23.56
CA ASP A 525 -3.68 23.61 22.56
C ASP A 525 -3.62 22.90 21.20
N LEU A 526 -3.42 21.57 21.23
CA LEU A 526 -3.44 20.74 20.01
C LEU A 526 -4.81 20.73 19.31
N VAL A 527 -5.93 20.78 20.06
CA VAL A 527 -7.27 20.88 19.45
C VAL A 527 -7.41 22.21 18.70
N HIS A 528 -6.95 23.31 19.29
CA HIS A 528 -6.96 24.62 18.64
C HIS A 528 -6.09 24.63 17.37
N LEU A 529 -4.87 24.10 17.44
CA LEU A 529 -3.99 23.97 16.28
C LEU A 529 -4.61 23.12 15.18
N ALA A 530 -5.21 21.98 15.53
CA ALA A 530 -5.87 21.10 14.58
C ALA A 530 -7.01 21.80 13.84
N LEU A 531 -7.86 22.55 14.53
CA LEU A 531 -8.96 23.30 13.89
C LEU A 531 -8.45 24.47 13.02
N SER A 532 -7.28 25.02 13.32
CA SER A 532 -6.65 26.05 12.49
C SER A 532 -5.93 25.51 11.25
N ASP A 533 -5.76 24.19 11.14
CA ASP A 533 -5.06 23.55 10.04
C ASP A 533 -5.85 23.65 8.72
N PRO A 534 -5.30 24.30 7.68
CA PRO A 534 -6.00 24.47 6.39
C PRO A 534 -6.19 23.15 5.64
N LEU A 535 -5.40 22.12 5.95
CA LEU A 535 -5.48 20.81 5.29
C LEU A 535 -6.45 19.85 6.01
N LEU A 536 -7.10 20.29 7.09
CA LEU A 536 -8.09 19.49 7.82
C LEU A 536 -9.43 19.43 7.05
N ARG A 537 -9.70 18.27 6.45
CA ARG A 537 -10.90 17.98 5.66
C ARG A 537 -12.16 17.78 6.53
N SER A 538 -13.33 18.02 5.91
CA SER A 538 -14.65 18.16 6.55
C SER A 538 -15.03 17.05 7.55
N GLY A 539 -14.91 15.77 7.17
CA GLY A 539 -15.35 14.66 8.03
C GLY A 539 -14.63 14.61 9.39
N ARG A 540 -13.31 14.79 9.42
CA ARG A 540 -12.53 14.80 10.68
C ARG A 540 -12.63 16.13 11.42
N ARG A 541 -12.89 17.22 10.69
CA ARG A 541 -13.16 18.53 11.28
C ARG A 541 -14.33 18.48 12.24
N ILE A 542 -15.44 17.85 11.85
CA ILE A 542 -16.64 17.69 12.70
C ILE A 542 -16.30 16.97 14.01
N THR A 543 -15.52 15.89 13.95
CA THR A 543 -15.08 15.16 15.15
C THR A 543 -14.28 16.05 16.10
N LEU A 544 -13.39 16.87 15.57
CA LEU A 544 -12.58 17.82 16.34
C LEU A 544 -13.39 19.00 16.86
N GLU A 545 -14.36 19.51 16.12
CA GLU A 545 -15.30 20.57 16.55
C GLU A 545 -16.17 20.08 17.71
N ARG A 546 -16.73 18.87 17.62
CA ARG A 546 -17.47 18.23 18.74
C ARG A 546 -16.58 18.05 19.96
N GLN A 547 -15.31 17.71 19.76
CA GLN A 547 -14.35 17.60 20.85
C GLN A 547 -14.04 18.97 21.47
N ALA A 548 -13.84 20.00 20.66
CA ALA A 548 -13.67 21.39 21.11
C ALA A 548 -14.88 21.85 21.92
N GLN A 549 -16.10 21.59 21.46
CA GLN A 549 -17.34 21.89 22.17
C GLN A 549 -17.40 21.22 23.54
N ARG A 550 -17.11 19.91 23.63
CA ARG A 550 -17.05 19.16 24.90
C ARG A 550 -16.01 19.71 25.87
N LEU A 551 -14.92 20.27 25.35
CA LEU A 551 -13.83 20.84 26.12
C LEU A 551 -14.01 22.34 26.41
N GLY A 552 -15.07 22.97 25.90
CA GLY A 552 -15.31 24.41 26.05
C GLY A 552 -14.32 25.29 25.27
N ILE A 553 -13.72 24.76 24.20
CA ILE A 553 -12.74 25.46 23.36
C ILE A 553 -13.49 26.30 22.32
N PRO A 554 -13.27 27.64 22.27
CA PRO A 554 -13.85 28.49 21.24
C PRO A 554 -13.42 28.03 19.83
N HIS A 555 -14.39 27.90 18.93
CA HIS A 555 -14.13 27.56 17.53
C HIS A 555 -15.22 28.15 16.62
N THR A 556 -14.89 28.36 15.35
CA THR A 556 -15.89 28.69 14.32
C THR A 556 -16.46 27.39 13.77
N ALA A 557 -17.76 27.15 13.98
CA ALA A 557 -18.43 25.96 13.47
C ALA A 557 -18.51 26.00 11.94
N SER A 558 -18.30 24.86 11.27
CA SER A 558 -18.45 24.76 9.82
C SER A 558 -19.91 24.93 9.39
N GLU A 559 -20.20 25.89 8.50
CA GLU A 559 -21.55 26.17 7.96
C GLU A 559 -22.14 24.97 7.19
N LEU A 560 -21.29 24.16 6.54
CA LEU A 560 -21.71 23.01 5.71
C LEU A 560 -22.20 21.81 6.54
N PHE A 561 -21.88 21.76 7.83
CA PHE A 561 -22.14 20.61 8.71
C PHE A 561 -22.64 21.05 10.08
N GLY A 562 -23.49 22.07 10.12
CA GLY A 562 -24.16 22.54 11.33
C GLY A 562 -24.96 21.44 12.06
N ASN A 563 -25.51 21.78 13.22
CA ASN A 563 -26.23 20.93 14.20
C ASN A 563 -27.32 19.97 13.64
N GLU A 564 -27.62 19.99 12.35
CA GLU A 564 -28.56 19.12 11.64
C GLU A 564 -28.12 17.65 11.54
N TYR A 565 -26.83 17.32 11.72
CA TYR A 565 -26.31 15.95 11.55
C TYR A 565 -26.58 14.98 12.71
N ASP A 566 -27.09 15.47 13.85
CA ASP A 566 -27.30 14.68 15.07
C ASP A 566 -28.70 14.02 15.15
N SER A 567 -29.64 14.36 14.26
CA SER A 567 -30.97 13.73 14.23
C SER A 567 -30.99 12.54 13.27
N TYR A 568 -31.26 11.34 13.80
CA TYR A 568 -31.61 10.16 13.00
C TYR A 568 -33.04 10.23 12.44
N ASN A 569 -33.88 11.12 12.97
CA ASN A 569 -35.19 11.43 12.41
C ASN A 569 -35.01 12.57 11.41
N HIS A 570 -34.76 12.25 10.14
CA HIS A 570 -34.48 13.26 9.14
C HIS A 570 -35.65 13.38 8.15
N PRO A 571 -36.22 14.58 7.92
CA PRO A 571 -37.29 14.79 6.94
C PRO A 571 -36.89 14.54 5.47
N LEU A 572 -35.65 14.09 5.21
CA LEU A 572 -35.08 13.98 3.87
C LEU A 572 -35.10 12.54 3.31
N PHE A 573 -35.32 11.52 4.13
CA PHE A 573 -35.37 10.14 3.66
C PHE A 573 -36.40 9.33 4.43
N GLN A 574 -36.86 8.24 3.84
CA GLN A 574 -37.82 7.34 4.47
C GLN A 574 -37.08 6.20 5.19
N ASP A 575 -37.51 5.88 6.42
CA ASP A 575 -37.09 4.65 7.09
C ASP A 575 -38.13 3.56 6.78
N ILE A 576 -37.66 2.44 6.26
CA ILE A 576 -38.50 1.27 6.02
C ILE A 576 -37.92 0.06 6.76
N THR A 577 -38.79 -0.85 7.17
CA THR A 577 -38.39 -2.03 7.93
C THR A 577 -39.03 -3.28 7.31
N THR A 578 -38.22 -4.30 7.09
CA THR A 578 -38.66 -5.64 6.75
C THR A 578 -38.16 -6.63 7.79
N TYR A 579 -38.96 -7.67 8.04
CA TYR A 579 -38.66 -8.73 8.99
C TYR A 579 -38.45 -10.04 8.23
N ALA A 580 -37.42 -10.80 8.59
CA ALA A 580 -37.16 -12.10 7.99
C ALA A 580 -36.45 -13.04 8.96
N ALA A 581 -36.69 -14.35 8.81
CA ALA A 581 -35.94 -15.34 9.56
C ALA A 581 -34.45 -15.25 9.19
N CYS A 582 -33.58 -15.26 10.19
CA CYS A 582 -32.14 -15.08 10.02
C CYS A 582 -31.37 -16.29 10.54
N LYS A 583 -30.31 -16.68 9.84
CA LYS A 583 -29.27 -17.57 10.36
C LYS A 583 -27.92 -16.86 10.28
N ASN A 584 -26.98 -17.21 11.15
CA ASN A 584 -25.60 -16.70 11.05
C ASN A 584 -24.72 -17.78 10.43
N GLU A 585 -23.98 -17.41 9.38
CA GLU A 585 -23.02 -18.27 8.70
C GLU A 585 -21.70 -17.47 8.61
N ASP A 586 -20.61 -18.03 9.14
CA ASP A 586 -19.29 -17.38 9.22
C ASP A 586 -19.30 -15.94 9.80
N GLY A 587 -20.17 -15.71 10.79
CA GLY A 587 -20.32 -14.40 11.44
C GLY A 587 -21.06 -13.35 10.61
N ARG A 588 -21.67 -13.73 9.49
CA ARG A 588 -22.52 -12.87 8.66
C ARG A 588 -23.99 -13.29 8.77
N PRO A 589 -24.92 -12.35 8.97
CA PRO A 589 -26.35 -12.66 8.99
C PRO A 589 -26.85 -12.95 7.57
N LEU A 590 -27.55 -14.06 7.40
CA LEU A 590 -28.23 -14.45 6.17
C LEU A 590 -29.74 -14.53 6.42
N PHE A 591 -30.52 -13.96 5.51
CA PHE A 591 -31.96 -13.78 5.66
C PHE A 591 -32.72 -14.68 4.69
N LYS A 592 -33.77 -15.32 5.20
CA LYS A 592 -34.55 -16.33 4.48
C LYS A 592 -35.60 -15.69 3.59
N THR A 593 -35.63 -16.08 2.32
CA THR A 593 -36.66 -15.73 1.34
C THR A 593 -37.90 -16.65 1.45
N ASP A 594 -38.99 -16.30 0.75
CA ASP A 594 -40.21 -17.13 0.71
C ASP A 594 -39.97 -18.50 0.05
N SER A 595 -38.98 -18.60 -0.87
CA SER A 595 -38.59 -19.88 -1.49
C SER A 595 -37.74 -20.76 -0.57
N GLY A 596 -37.34 -20.24 0.59
CA GLY A 596 -36.54 -20.95 1.59
C GLY A 596 -35.03 -20.77 1.44
N GLU A 597 -34.57 -20.02 0.44
CA GLU A 597 -33.17 -19.68 0.25
C GLU A 597 -32.69 -18.64 1.27
N PHE A 598 -31.42 -18.70 1.66
CA PHE A 598 -30.80 -17.74 2.58
C PHE A 598 -29.83 -16.83 1.83
N LEU A 599 -30.05 -15.52 1.88
CA LEU A 599 -29.28 -14.53 1.14
C LEU A 599 -28.59 -13.53 2.08
N ALA A 600 -27.51 -12.91 1.61
CA ALA A 600 -26.92 -11.76 2.29
C ALA A 600 -27.92 -10.60 2.37
N VAL A 601 -27.73 -9.66 3.30
CA VAL A 601 -28.73 -8.63 3.63
C VAL A 601 -29.13 -7.76 2.42
N GLU A 602 -28.17 -7.37 1.58
CA GLU A 602 -28.40 -6.54 0.40
C GLU A 602 -29.10 -7.34 -0.72
N GLN A 603 -28.75 -8.62 -0.87
CA GLN A 603 -29.40 -9.53 -1.81
C GLN A 603 -30.84 -9.84 -1.39
N TYR A 604 -31.06 -10.05 -0.09
CA TYR A 604 -32.40 -10.19 0.47
C TYR A 604 -33.24 -8.95 0.22
N ALA A 605 -32.68 -7.75 0.45
CA ALA A 605 -33.38 -6.49 0.17
C ALA A 605 -33.76 -6.37 -1.32
N LEU A 606 -32.84 -6.67 -2.25
CA LEU A 606 -33.15 -6.70 -3.69
C LEU A 606 -34.30 -7.66 -4.02
N TRP A 607 -34.26 -8.88 -3.48
CA TRP A 607 -35.35 -9.85 -3.63
C TRP A 607 -36.66 -9.31 -3.06
N TRP A 608 -36.64 -8.68 -1.89
CA TRP A 608 -37.81 -8.12 -1.25
C TRP A 608 -38.44 -7.00 -2.11
N TYR A 609 -37.64 -6.06 -2.60
CA TYR A 609 -38.09 -5.01 -3.52
C TYR A 609 -38.64 -5.57 -4.85
N SER A 610 -38.09 -6.70 -5.33
CA SER A 610 -38.55 -7.32 -6.58
C SER A 610 -40.00 -7.78 -6.53
N LYS A 611 -40.53 -8.08 -5.34
CA LYS A 611 -41.95 -8.42 -5.14
C LYS A 611 -42.89 -7.28 -5.54
N ASP A 612 -42.44 -6.03 -5.39
CA ASP A 612 -43.18 -4.83 -5.76
C ASP A 612 -42.82 -4.32 -7.17
N GLY A 613 -42.17 -5.17 -7.97
CA GLY A 613 -41.81 -4.90 -9.37
C GLY A 613 -40.59 -4.00 -9.54
N TRP A 614 -39.83 -3.73 -8.49
CA TRP A 614 -38.56 -3.01 -8.60
C TRP A 614 -37.47 -3.90 -9.19
N LYS A 615 -36.68 -3.32 -10.09
CA LYS A 615 -35.39 -3.85 -10.48
C LYS A 615 -34.31 -3.12 -9.69
N GLY A 616 -33.14 -3.73 -9.51
CA GLY A 616 -32.09 -3.11 -8.72
C GLY A 616 -30.72 -3.72 -8.91
N TYR A 617 -29.70 -2.92 -8.57
CA TYR A 617 -28.32 -3.38 -8.45
C TYR A 617 -27.80 -3.07 -7.05
N HIS A 618 -27.08 -4.04 -6.48
CA HIS A 618 -26.16 -3.78 -5.39
C HIS A 618 -24.87 -3.25 -6.01
N SER A 619 -24.69 -1.94 -6.00
CA SER A 619 -23.64 -1.26 -6.75
C SER A 619 -22.57 -0.59 -5.88
N GLU A 620 -22.81 -0.50 -4.58
CA GLU A 620 -21.96 0.21 -3.60
C GLU A 620 -21.42 1.53 -4.22
N ASN A 621 -20.08 1.63 -4.33
CA ASN A 621 -19.37 2.81 -4.81
C ASN A 621 -18.98 2.73 -6.30
N LEU A 622 -19.62 1.91 -7.12
CA LEU A 622 -19.20 1.68 -8.51
C LEU A 622 -20.07 2.40 -9.55
N ILE A 623 -21.40 2.47 -9.34
CA ILE A 623 -22.32 2.96 -10.38
C ILE A 623 -22.18 4.47 -10.62
N LEU A 624 -22.21 5.28 -9.56
CA LEU A 624 -22.18 6.74 -9.70
C LEU A 624 -20.82 7.25 -10.20
N PRO A 625 -19.65 6.71 -9.76
CA PRO A 625 -18.37 7.08 -10.35
C PRO A 625 -18.26 6.71 -11.83
N SER A 626 -18.82 5.55 -12.23
CA SER A 626 -18.84 5.14 -13.63
C SER A 626 -19.70 6.08 -14.48
N ILE A 627 -20.89 6.45 -13.99
CA ILE A 627 -21.76 7.45 -14.66
C ILE A 627 -21.05 8.80 -14.77
N TYR A 628 -20.47 9.30 -13.68
CA TYR A 628 -19.69 10.54 -13.65
C TYR A 628 -18.59 10.53 -14.70
N ALA A 629 -17.80 9.45 -14.75
CA ALA A 629 -16.65 9.38 -15.64
C ALA A 629 -17.03 9.31 -17.12
N ILE A 630 -18.15 8.66 -17.45
CA ILE A 630 -18.70 8.63 -18.82
C ILE A 630 -19.19 10.04 -19.21
N LEU A 631 -19.94 10.70 -18.32
CA LEU A 631 -20.51 12.04 -18.59
C LEU A 631 -19.43 13.12 -18.66
N MET A 632 -18.40 13.04 -17.82
CA MET A 632 -17.36 14.06 -17.67
C MET A 632 -16.04 13.70 -18.37
N TRP A 633 -16.07 12.70 -19.27
CA TRP A 633 -14.88 12.13 -19.91
C TRP A 633 -13.94 13.19 -20.51
N LYS A 634 -14.49 14.13 -21.29
CA LYS A 634 -13.73 15.21 -21.94
C LYS A 634 -13.00 16.10 -20.93
N ALA A 635 -13.62 16.36 -19.78
CA ALA A 635 -13.01 17.17 -18.72
C ALA A 635 -11.92 16.35 -18.01
N ILE A 636 -12.21 15.10 -17.63
CA ILE A 636 -11.24 14.21 -16.94
C ILE A 636 -9.96 14.04 -17.76
N PHE A 637 -10.08 13.79 -19.06
CA PHE A 637 -8.97 13.59 -19.97
C PHE A 637 -8.55 14.87 -20.72
N TYR A 638 -8.92 16.05 -20.21
CA TYR A 638 -8.43 17.31 -20.76
C TYR A 638 -6.92 17.41 -20.58
N ASP A 639 -6.23 17.42 -21.70
CA ASP A 639 -4.79 17.23 -21.81
C ASP A 639 -3.99 18.52 -21.88
N GLU A 640 -4.61 19.69 -21.66
CA GLU A 640 -3.91 20.98 -21.64
C GLU A 640 -3.45 21.41 -20.24
N VAL A 641 -3.71 20.58 -19.22
CA VAL A 641 -3.15 20.77 -17.89
C VAL A 641 -1.74 20.17 -17.87
N PRO A 642 -0.68 20.97 -17.69
CA PRO A 642 0.69 20.49 -17.79
C PRO A 642 1.01 19.37 -16.79
N TYR A 643 1.78 18.37 -17.23
CA TYR A 643 2.38 17.28 -16.42
C TYR A 643 1.45 16.26 -15.77
N VAL A 644 0.13 16.39 -15.92
CA VAL A 644 -0.82 15.43 -15.33
C VAL A 644 -0.93 14.13 -16.13
N PHE A 645 -0.51 14.15 -17.39
CA PHE A 645 -0.34 12.98 -18.25
C PHE A 645 1.11 12.94 -18.75
N GLN A 646 1.87 11.95 -18.33
CA GLN A 646 3.30 11.80 -18.63
C GLN A 646 3.61 10.50 -19.36
N THR A 647 2.81 9.45 -19.15
CA THR A 647 2.90 8.20 -19.92
C THR A 647 1.59 7.94 -20.65
N PRO A 648 1.61 7.28 -21.82
CA PRO A 648 0.39 6.93 -22.55
C PRO A 648 -0.45 5.83 -21.87
N PHE A 649 0.00 5.32 -20.71
CA PHE A 649 -0.61 4.21 -19.98
C PHE A 649 -1.29 4.67 -18.68
N GLN A 650 -1.71 5.93 -18.62
CA GLN A 650 -2.46 6.48 -17.49
C GLN A 650 -3.96 6.28 -17.65
N SER A 651 -4.61 5.84 -16.57
CA SER A 651 -6.07 5.69 -16.46
C SER A 651 -6.74 6.88 -15.75
N PHE A 652 -5.97 7.88 -15.35
CA PHE A 652 -6.40 9.12 -14.71
C PHE A 652 -5.28 10.19 -14.81
N PRO A 653 -5.62 11.48 -14.76
CA PRO A 653 -4.64 12.54 -14.61
C PRO A 653 -4.06 12.56 -13.19
N LEU A 654 -2.75 12.80 -13.04
CA LEU A 654 -2.06 12.68 -11.74
C LEU A 654 -2.58 13.63 -10.65
N ASP A 655 -3.27 14.71 -11.03
CA ASP A 655 -3.81 15.71 -10.11
C ASP A 655 -5.23 15.41 -9.60
N TYR A 656 -5.88 14.32 -10.05
CA TYR A 656 -7.29 14.00 -9.76
C TYR A 656 -7.70 13.95 -8.28
N LYS A 657 -6.73 13.84 -7.39
CA LYS A 657 -6.90 13.79 -5.92
C LYS A 657 -6.78 15.14 -5.24
N SER A 658 -6.57 16.22 -6.00
CA SER A 658 -6.34 17.55 -5.49
C SER A 658 -7.42 18.53 -5.93
N ASP A 659 -7.52 19.62 -5.19
CA ASP A 659 -8.47 20.70 -5.50
C ASP A 659 -8.13 21.35 -6.87
N GLU A 660 -6.87 21.28 -7.32
CA GLU A 660 -6.44 21.78 -8.63
C GLU A 660 -7.10 21.05 -9.81
N PHE A 661 -7.48 19.77 -9.63
CA PHE A 661 -8.08 18.97 -10.70
C PHE A 661 -9.31 19.65 -11.28
N TYR A 662 -10.22 20.09 -10.39
CA TYR A 662 -11.40 20.85 -10.75
C TYR A 662 -11.05 22.27 -11.19
N ILE A 663 -10.24 22.99 -10.40
CA ILE A 663 -9.94 24.41 -10.64
C ILE A 663 -9.36 24.62 -12.05
N LYS A 664 -8.39 23.80 -12.46
CA LYS A 664 -7.72 23.91 -13.77
C LYS A 664 -8.59 23.47 -14.94
N ARG A 665 -9.62 22.66 -14.68
CA ARG A 665 -10.54 22.11 -15.70
C ARG A 665 -11.95 22.67 -15.60
N LYS A 666 -12.17 23.70 -14.78
CA LYS A 666 -13.52 24.20 -14.47
C LYS A 666 -14.31 24.49 -15.75
N HIS A 667 -13.69 25.16 -16.71
CA HIS A 667 -14.31 25.47 -18.00
C HIS A 667 -14.73 24.21 -18.78
N MET A 668 -13.94 23.13 -18.77
CA MET A 668 -14.28 21.86 -19.42
C MET A 668 -15.39 21.11 -18.69
N PHE A 669 -15.39 21.14 -17.36
CA PHE A 669 -16.50 20.62 -16.56
C PHE A 669 -17.79 21.40 -16.84
N ASP A 670 -17.74 22.73 -16.85
CA ASP A 670 -18.88 23.59 -17.16
C ASP A 670 -19.45 23.28 -18.56
N LEU A 671 -18.59 23.06 -19.56
CA LEU A 671 -18.99 22.65 -20.90
C LEU A 671 -19.72 21.30 -20.91
N ALA A 672 -19.16 20.28 -20.25
CA ALA A 672 -19.77 18.95 -20.18
C ALA A 672 -21.11 18.97 -19.41
N LEU A 673 -21.21 19.77 -18.35
CA LEU A 673 -22.46 19.95 -17.59
C LEU A 673 -23.50 20.71 -18.43
N ASN A 674 -23.09 21.68 -19.25
CA ASN A 674 -23.98 22.35 -20.19
C ASN A 674 -24.46 21.41 -21.31
N GLU A 675 -23.61 20.52 -21.82
CA GLU A 675 -24.02 19.46 -22.77
C GLU A 675 -25.07 18.53 -22.13
N LEU A 676 -24.87 18.14 -20.87
CA LEU A 676 -25.83 17.34 -20.08
C LEU A 676 -27.17 18.05 -19.86
N GLU A 677 -27.15 19.35 -19.55
CA GLU A 677 -28.38 20.13 -19.33
C GLU A 677 -29.19 20.32 -20.62
N ASN A 678 -28.50 20.50 -21.75
CA ASN A 678 -29.14 20.82 -23.04
C ASN A 678 -29.41 19.60 -23.93
N CYS A 679 -29.02 18.38 -23.53
CA CYS A 679 -29.32 17.19 -24.32
C CYS A 679 -30.84 16.98 -24.47
N GLU A 680 -31.30 16.59 -25.66
CA GLU A 680 -32.73 16.35 -25.90
C GLU A 680 -33.26 15.18 -25.08
N ASP A 681 -32.57 14.05 -25.11
CA ASP A 681 -32.90 12.85 -24.35
C ASP A 681 -31.67 12.32 -23.60
N LEU A 682 -31.77 12.30 -22.27
CA LEU A 682 -30.71 11.83 -21.38
C LEU A 682 -30.29 10.37 -21.61
N TYR A 683 -31.26 9.51 -21.97
CA TYR A 683 -31.00 8.10 -22.20
C TYR A 683 -30.07 7.92 -23.41
N PHE A 684 -30.45 8.49 -24.55
CA PHE A 684 -29.67 8.37 -25.78
C PHE A 684 -28.33 9.08 -25.67
N TYR A 685 -28.30 10.24 -25.00
CA TYR A 685 -27.05 10.95 -24.72
C TYR A 685 -26.06 10.08 -23.93
N PHE A 686 -26.49 9.52 -22.80
CA PHE A 686 -25.63 8.68 -21.97
C PHE A 686 -25.21 7.38 -22.68
N VAL A 687 -26.14 6.68 -23.32
CA VAL A 687 -25.83 5.43 -24.04
C VAL A 687 -24.85 5.69 -25.19
N GLY A 688 -24.98 6.80 -25.91
CA GLY A 688 -24.03 7.20 -26.94
C GLY A 688 -22.63 7.45 -26.39
N LEU A 689 -22.50 8.11 -25.23
CA LEU A 689 -21.22 8.28 -24.56
C LEU A 689 -20.64 6.96 -24.04
N TYR A 690 -21.48 6.10 -23.47
CA TYR A 690 -21.09 4.76 -23.02
C TYR A 690 -20.47 3.97 -24.18
N GLU A 691 -21.15 3.90 -25.32
CA GLU A 691 -20.67 3.16 -26.51
C GLU A 691 -19.39 3.77 -27.07
N LYS A 692 -19.29 5.10 -27.08
CA LYS A 692 -18.09 5.82 -27.55
C LYS A 692 -16.85 5.47 -26.73
N TYR A 693 -16.99 5.36 -25.40
CA TYR A 693 -15.85 5.15 -24.49
C TYR A 693 -15.68 3.69 -24.04
N LEU A 694 -16.57 2.79 -24.47
CA LEU A 694 -16.53 1.37 -24.13
C LEU A 694 -15.12 0.80 -24.34
N ASN A 695 -14.70 -0.01 -23.37
CA ASN A 695 -13.38 -0.64 -23.30
C ASN A 695 -12.20 0.35 -23.25
N THR A 696 -12.41 1.59 -22.79
CA THR A 696 -11.32 2.55 -22.58
C THR A 696 -10.98 2.67 -21.10
N THR A 697 -9.73 2.42 -20.71
CA THR A 697 -9.25 2.41 -19.33
C THR A 697 -9.47 3.76 -18.67
N CYS A 698 -10.20 3.75 -17.56
CA CYS A 698 -10.44 4.90 -16.70
C CYS A 698 -10.58 4.39 -15.26
N ALA A 699 -9.79 4.90 -14.32
CA ALA A 699 -9.81 4.41 -12.93
C ALA A 699 -11.14 4.66 -12.20
N PHE A 700 -12.00 5.49 -12.77
CA PHE A 700 -13.32 5.82 -12.24
C PHE A 700 -14.43 4.90 -12.77
N ILE A 701 -14.12 4.01 -13.74
CA ILE A 701 -15.09 3.11 -14.38
C ILE A 701 -14.71 1.66 -14.14
N SER A 702 -15.67 0.87 -13.68
CA SER A 702 -15.58 -0.59 -13.75
C SER A 702 -16.37 -1.09 -14.96
N TRP A 703 -15.69 -1.30 -16.10
CA TRP A 703 -16.35 -1.78 -17.32
C TRP A 703 -17.00 -3.16 -17.12
N ALA A 704 -16.36 -4.05 -16.37
CA ALA A 704 -16.93 -5.35 -16.04
C ALA A 704 -18.26 -5.22 -15.27
N ALA A 705 -18.35 -4.28 -14.31
CA ALA A 705 -19.60 -4.02 -13.60
C ALA A 705 -20.63 -3.38 -14.55
N CYS A 706 -20.22 -2.40 -15.35
CA CYS A 706 -21.06 -1.72 -16.32
C CYS A 706 -21.67 -2.66 -17.37
N GLU A 707 -20.91 -3.61 -17.88
CA GLU A 707 -21.37 -4.65 -18.79
C GLU A 707 -22.35 -5.60 -18.10
N SER A 708 -22.05 -6.01 -16.86
CA SER A 708 -22.96 -6.83 -16.06
C SER A 708 -24.30 -6.14 -15.78
N TRP A 709 -24.32 -4.81 -15.60
CA TRP A 709 -25.57 -4.06 -15.47
C TRP A 709 -26.27 -3.85 -16.82
N GLY A 710 -25.50 -3.73 -17.89
CA GLY A 710 -25.99 -3.50 -19.24
C GLY A 710 -26.30 -2.02 -19.50
N LYS A 711 -25.81 -1.53 -20.63
CA LYS A 711 -25.90 -0.11 -21.04
C LYS A 711 -27.32 0.45 -21.02
N HIS A 712 -28.32 -0.35 -21.41
CA HIS A 712 -29.71 0.10 -21.48
C HIS A 712 -30.32 0.30 -20.08
N ASN A 713 -29.99 -0.55 -19.11
CA ASN A 713 -30.46 -0.36 -17.72
C ASN A 713 -29.80 0.89 -17.10
N LEU A 714 -28.49 1.08 -17.35
CA LEU A 714 -27.80 2.30 -16.94
C LEU A 714 -28.41 3.55 -17.58
N GLY A 715 -28.78 3.49 -18.86
CA GLY A 715 -29.49 4.57 -19.54
C GLY A 715 -30.84 4.90 -18.87
N VAL A 716 -31.63 3.88 -18.47
CA VAL A 716 -32.90 4.08 -17.75
C VAL A 716 -32.66 4.73 -16.39
N ILE A 717 -31.65 4.26 -15.64
CA ILE A 717 -31.28 4.84 -14.34
C ILE A 717 -30.88 6.30 -14.51
N VAL A 718 -29.99 6.61 -15.45
CA VAL A 718 -29.54 7.98 -15.73
C VAL A 718 -30.72 8.87 -16.12
N LYS A 719 -31.62 8.40 -16.99
CA LYS A 719 -32.84 9.15 -17.35
C LYS A 719 -33.71 9.43 -16.13
N GLY A 720 -33.96 8.43 -15.28
CA GLY A 720 -34.82 8.54 -14.10
C GLY A 720 -34.22 9.37 -12.96
N LEU A 721 -32.89 9.44 -12.82
CA LEU A 721 -32.23 10.37 -11.91
C LEU A 721 -32.45 11.83 -12.34
N GLY A 722 -32.48 12.08 -13.66
CA GLY A 722 -32.71 13.39 -14.23
C GLY A 722 -31.49 14.33 -14.16
N LYS A 723 -31.56 15.42 -14.93
CA LYS A 723 -30.43 16.34 -15.19
C LYS A 723 -29.89 17.00 -13.92
N ASN A 724 -30.78 17.46 -13.03
CA ASN A 724 -30.41 18.20 -11.83
C ASN A 724 -29.61 17.34 -10.84
N VAL A 725 -30.04 16.10 -10.60
CA VAL A 725 -29.34 15.16 -9.71
C VAL A 725 -27.99 14.79 -10.31
N LEU A 726 -27.94 14.45 -11.61
CA LEU A 726 -26.71 14.09 -12.31
C LEU A 726 -25.69 15.22 -12.30
N LYS A 727 -26.12 16.47 -12.57
CA LYS A 727 -25.27 17.65 -12.47
C LYS A 727 -24.63 17.72 -11.09
N LYS A 728 -25.42 17.55 -10.03
CA LYS A 728 -24.90 17.67 -8.68
C LYS A 728 -23.93 16.56 -8.31
N ILE A 729 -24.22 15.33 -8.72
CA ILE A 729 -23.30 14.19 -8.58
C ILE A 729 -21.97 14.50 -9.27
N CYS A 730 -22.02 15.01 -10.51
CA CYS A 730 -20.82 15.32 -11.28
C CYS A 730 -19.99 16.45 -10.67
N GLU A 731 -20.62 17.55 -10.22
CA GLU A 731 -19.93 18.63 -9.50
C GLU A 731 -19.24 18.11 -8.24
N THR A 732 -19.93 17.25 -7.47
CA THR A 732 -19.43 16.69 -6.21
C THR A 732 -18.18 15.84 -6.44
N PHE A 733 -18.21 14.95 -7.43
CA PHE A 733 -17.05 14.16 -7.81
C PHE A 733 -15.92 14.99 -8.42
N ALA A 734 -16.24 15.99 -9.24
CA ALA A 734 -15.23 16.83 -9.86
C ALA A 734 -14.45 17.62 -8.80
N MET A 735 -15.14 18.18 -7.80
CA MET A 735 -14.52 18.99 -6.75
C MET A 735 -13.65 18.18 -5.78
N ASP A 736 -14.10 16.98 -5.39
CA ASP A 736 -13.34 16.14 -4.45
C ASP A 736 -13.66 14.65 -4.58
N PHE A 737 -13.20 14.04 -5.69
CA PHE A 737 -13.44 12.64 -5.99
C PHE A 737 -13.00 11.70 -4.86
N LYS A 738 -11.82 11.95 -4.29
CA LYS A 738 -11.16 11.07 -3.31
C LYS A 738 -11.96 10.95 -2.02
N HIS A 739 -12.67 12.01 -1.59
CA HIS A 739 -13.48 11.97 -0.37
C HIS A 739 -14.93 11.55 -0.65
N HIS A 740 -15.44 11.77 -1.87
CA HIS A 740 -16.82 11.47 -2.23
C HIS A 740 -17.04 10.10 -2.86
N ILE A 741 -15.98 9.37 -3.25
CA ILE A 741 -16.10 7.97 -3.73
C ILE A 741 -16.62 6.98 -2.66
N HIS A 742 -16.75 7.38 -1.40
CA HIS A 742 -17.21 6.49 -0.34
C HIS A 742 -18.61 6.85 0.17
N GLY A 743 -19.33 5.84 0.66
CA GLY A 743 -20.60 5.99 1.36
C GLY A 743 -21.80 6.25 0.45
N MET A 744 -21.74 5.86 -0.81
CA MET A 744 -22.95 5.86 -1.64
C MET A 744 -23.93 4.80 -1.14
N PRO A 745 -25.25 4.99 -1.34
CA PRO A 745 -26.24 4.00 -0.94
C PRO A 745 -26.00 2.64 -1.60
N ASP A 746 -26.21 1.57 -0.85
CA ASP A 746 -25.92 0.20 -1.30
C ASP A 746 -26.66 -0.18 -2.59
N LEU A 747 -27.95 0.15 -2.66
CA LEU A 747 -28.82 -0.20 -3.78
C LEU A 747 -29.22 1.01 -4.61
N VAL A 748 -29.18 0.84 -5.93
CA VAL A 748 -29.97 1.63 -6.88
C VAL A 748 -31.15 0.79 -7.36
N LEU A 749 -32.36 1.36 -7.29
CA LEU A 749 -33.61 0.69 -7.64
C LEU A 749 -34.34 1.49 -8.71
N TRP A 750 -34.97 0.80 -9.66
CA TRP A 750 -35.80 1.45 -10.67
C TRP A 750 -37.03 0.64 -11.07
N ARG A 751 -38.08 1.35 -11.48
CA ARG A 751 -39.34 0.78 -12.01
C ARG A 751 -39.96 1.75 -12.99
N GLY A 752 -40.01 1.40 -14.27
CA GLY A 752 -40.33 2.36 -15.32
C GLY A 752 -39.28 3.47 -15.36
N GLU A 753 -39.71 4.74 -15.26
CA GLU A 753 -38.81 5.90 -15.15
C GLU A 753 -38.54 6.32 -13.69
N GLU A 754 -39.17 5.66 -12.72
CA GLU A 754 -38.96 5.95 -11.30
C GLU A 754 -37.63 5.32 -10.82
N VAL A 755 -36.74 6.14 -10.26
CA VAL A 755 -35.45 5.71 -9.69
C VAL A 755 -35.37 6.14 -8.22
N LYS A 756 -34.84 5.27 -7.37
CA LYS A 756 -34.52 5.57 -5.97
C LYS A 756 -33.25 4.88 -5.52
N PHE A 757 -32.66 5.39 -4.44
CA PHE A 757 -31.58 4.73 -3.73
C PHE A 757 -32.05 4.16 -2.39
N SER A 758 -31.49 3.03 -1.98
CA SER A 758 -31.77 2.43 -0.67
C SER A 758 -30.47 2.02 0.01
N GLU A 759 -30.25 2.55 1.22
CA GLU A 759 -29.14 2.16 2.10
C GLU A 759 -29.62 1.05 3.04
N ILE A 760 -28.94 -0.10 3.04
CA ILE A 760 -29.36 -1.29 3.75
C ILE A 760 -28.67 -1.36 5.12
N LYS A 761 -29.45 -1.58 6.18
CA LYS A 761 -28.93 -1.70 7.55
C LYS A 761 -29.46 -2.93 8.24
N SER A 762 -28.55 -3.71 8.82
CA SER A 762 -28.92 -4.74 9.78
C SER A 762 -29.22 -4.11 11.15
N THR A 763 -29.77 -4.89 12.08
CA THR A 763 -30.30 -4.43 13.39
C THR A 763 -29.31 -3.59 14.23
N ASN A 764 -28.00 -3.76 14.03
CA ASN A 764 -26.98 -3.08 14.83
C ASN A 764 -26.15 -2.05 14.03
N ASP A 765 -26.44 -1.88 12.74
CA ASP A 765 -25.65 -1.01 11.88
C ASP A 765 -26.11 0.45 11.96
N ARG A 766 -25.14 1.36 11.92
CA ARG A 766 -25.37 2.81 11.91
C ARG A 766 -24.86 3.42 10.61
N LEU A 767 -25.52 4.49 10.17
CA LEU A 767 -25.05 5.29 9.05
C LEU A 767 -23.71 5.95 9.37
N SER A 768 -22.74 5.77 8.47
CA SER A 768 -21.48 6.52 8.49
C SER A 768 -21.67 7.98 8.07
N ASP A 769 -20.71 8.84 8.36
CA ASP A 769 -20.78 10.26 7.97
C ASP A 769 -20.82 10.45 6.44
N HIS A 770 -20.10 9.61 5.70
CA HIS A 770 -20.13 9.62 4.23
C HIS A 770 -21.50 9.20 3.67
N GLN A 771 -22.15 8.21 4.30
CA GLN A 771 -23.51 7.79 3.93
C GLN A 771 -24.53 8.91 4.16
N ARG A 772 -24.46 9.58 5.32
CA ARG A 772 -25.32 10.73 5.61
C ARG A 772 -25.13 11.86 4.60
N PHE A 773 -23.90 12.12 4.17
CA PHE A 773 -23.61 13.11 3.13
C PHE A 773 -24.33 12.78 1.82
N TRP A 774 -24.17 11.55 1.30
CA TRP A 774 -24.81 11.14 0.05
C TRP A 774 -26.34 11.12 0.15
N ILE A 775 -26.89 10.63 1.27
CA ILE A 775 -28.34 10.64 1.51
C ILE A 775 -28.90 12.06 1.47
N LYS A 776 -28.25 13.01 2.16
CA LYS A 776 -28.64 14.42 2.18
C LYS A 776 -28.55 15.04 0.78
N LEU A 777 -27.42 14.83 0.08
CA LEU A 777 -27.19 15.38 -1.24
C LEU A 777 -28.22 14.88 -2.26
N LEU A 778 -28.45 13.58 -2.32
CA LEU A 778 -29.41 12.99 -3.26
C LEU A 778 -30.83 13.48 -2.97
N SER A 779 -31.23 13.54 -1.70
CA SER A 779 -32.56 14.00 -1.29
C SER A 779 -32.82 15.46 -1.64
N ILE A 780 -31.88 16.37 -1.31
CA ILE A 780 -32.04 17.82 -1.57
C ILE A 780 -32.25 18.11 -3.05
N TYR A 781 -31.63 17.33 -3.93
CA TYR A 781 -31.71 17.52 -5.37
C TYR A 781 -32.84 16.70 -6.03
N GLY A 782 -33.72 16.09 -5.23
CA GLY A 782 -34.97 15.49 -5.68
C GLY A 782 -34.91 14.00 -6.01
N CYS A 783 -33.81 13.30 -5.69
CA CYS A 783 -33.76 11.85 -5.80
C CYS A 783 -34.47 11.20 -4.61
N LYS A 784 -35.34 10.23 -4.88
CA LYS A 784 -35.96 9.41 -3.82
C LYS A 784 -34.88 8.57 -3.15
N ILE A 785 -34.87 8.57 -1.81
CA ILE A 785 -33.89 7.83 -1.01
C ILE A 785 -34.51 7.34 0.29
N GLU A 786 -34.11 6.14 0.71
CA GLU A 786 -34.60 5.50 1.92
C GLU A 786 -33.49 4.71 2.63
N VAL A 787 -33.68 4.46 3.92
CA VAL A 787 -32.87 3.53 4.71
C VAL A 787 -33.75 2.30 5.00
N CYS A 788 -33.30 1.14 4.54
CA CYS A 788 -34.02 -0.12 4.69
C CYS A 788 -33.39 -0.97 5.79
N HIS A 789 -34.14 -1.14 6.87
CA HIS A 789 -33.78 -2.01 7.98
C HIS A 789 -34.26 -3.43 7.73
N VAL A 790 -33.32 -4.36 7.63
CA VAL A 790 -33.62 -5.79 7.58
C VAL A 790 -33.39 -6.37 8.98
N ILE A 791 -34.49 -6.67 9.67
CA ILE A 791 -34.48 -7.11 11.06
C ILE A 791 -34.77 -8.61 11.13
N ALA A 792 -33.95 -9.33 11.89
CA ALA A 792 -34.20 -10.73 12.19
C ALA A 792 -35.51 -10.87 12.97
N SER A 793 -36.47 -11.62 12.42
CA SER A 793 -37.63 -12.07 13.17
C SER A 793 -37.24 -13.25 14.07
N ASN A 794 -37.70 -13.25 15.32
CA ASN A 794 -37.54 -14.36 16.26
C ASN A 794 -38.17 -15.66 15.74
#